data_AF-A0A1Q8BRF1-F1
#
_entry.id   AF-A0A1Q8BRF1-F1
#
_cell.length_a   1.000
_cell.length_b   1.000
_cell.length_c   1.000
_cell.angle_alpha   90.00
_cell.angle_beta   90.00
_cell.angle_gamma   90.00
#
_symmetry.space_group_name_H-M   'P 1'
#
loop_
_entity.id
_entity.type
_entity.pdbx_description
1 polymer ?
#
loop_
_entity_poly.entity_id
_entity_poly.type
_entity_poly.pdbx_seq_one_letter_code
_entity_poly.pdbx_strand_id
1 'polypeptide(L)'
;MHEAGITRRDVLRGAGIAAGTTVLGGAAAHAGAADAETGTVRLSEGTNISAHVSPDGRFVAFDLVTGIWTVPSTGGPARRLTGDDTDATLPTWSPDGQSLVFQAYRDGNYHLWTIRADGSQLRQLTSGPFDHREPRFSPDGTTLVFSSDRGGAGSYGVFTLDLATGAITARTDTASEEAMPTWSPDGRRLAFTVDGTAIDVLDPAGGTVTRAVTAPTGATLFGPAFSPDGATLAYVRITGATAELVVGERVVSARGEDVFAFAPTWVSPDELVHTADGVVKRRRIDGSAAVTVPFVATVPVLPRPEYRQAVRDLDSARPRRALGIASPVASPDGTRIAFRALGALWLLTVGHPVPERLVSDGYFNSDPDFAPDGRSIVFSSDRAGEADLWLHDLDTGDERRLSALPGAQVTPRFSPDGGRIAYTDQDGVVWVLDLATGTPRQVTPPLFMPGRPSWSADGRTLALAAVKPYSRRFREGTSQVLTVDLDSGTLTYTEPMPHASIATRGDDGPVWSPDGRHLAFVVESCAWVVPVDARGTFTGPPRQVTYEVTDAVSWLGTDRLLYLHNGELRSVGIGGRAPREIPLSLRYRPARVEEHEVIRAGALWDGHAQRLRERVDIVVDRGRVTAVLPQADRSYTVDASGLTVLPGLIDAHIHWHLRGRHWGDRQGRAWLAYGVTTTRSPGDPAYQFTETREALESGGQVGPRLFGTGEAIDGSRVYYNFMRPTRSLAQLALELDRAKALGYDLVKTYVRLPVSYQRRTVVAAHRAGLPLSSHYLYPAEVIGMDGMEHTGATNRLGYSHTVSRLGRAYADAVTLFVRSGMSITPTLFNSRAIYAEDRSLVEDPRTRALFPSWEYAQYVAKADEALTPANAVFAALLAANVDMVLRIHRGGGFVIAGTDAPLDNVAVSLHANLRAMVRHGFTPHEALTTATRNPARWLGLSGRLGEVRPGAFADLAFVEGNPLEDIRAAAAVRMVMVGGTLRTVDELVAPFAQPAAAATPALATRAVHPDHRHDERFWWHEPEWTQHYC
;
A
#
# COMPACT_ATOMS: atom_id res chain seq x y z
N MET A 1 -38.81 10.58 -45.59
CA MET A 1 -40.20 10.06 -45.70
C MET A 1 -40.30 8.92 -44.70
N HIS A 2 -41.09 8.92 -43.63
CA HIS A 2 -42.31 9.64 -43.28
C HIS A 2 -42.31 9.95 -41.77
N GLU A 3 -42.84 11.12 -41.42
CA GLU A 3 -43.24 11.51 -40.06
C GLU A 3 -44.44 10.69 -39.57
N ALA A 4 -44.56 10.55 -38.24
CA ALA A 4 -45.85 10.62 -37.56
C ALA A 4 -45.62 11.00 -36.08
N GLY A 5 -46.04 12.21 -35.71
CA GLY A 5 -46.05 12.70 -34.34
C GLY A 5 -47.29 12.26 -33.57
N ILE A 6 -47.19 12.27 -32.24
CA ILE A 6 -48.34 12.30 -31.32
C ILE A 6 -48.18 13.54 -30.43
N THR A 7 -49.26 14.32 -30.38
CA THR A 7 -49.35 15.67 -29.82
C THR A 7 -49.70 15.71 -28.33
N ARG A 8 -49.38 16.85 -27.71
CA ARG A 8 -49.53 17.32 -26.32
C ARG A 8 -50.95 17.28 -25.68
N ARG A 9 -51.90 16.44 -26.13
CA ARG A 9 -53.33 16.56 -25.76
C ARG A 9 -54.01 15.41 -25.01
N ASP A 10 -53.29 14.39 -24.55
CA ASP A 10 -53.88 13.31 -23.72
C ASP A 10 -53.55 13.40 -22.22
N VAL A 11 -52.98 14.52 -21.78
CA VAL A 11 -52.80 14.81 -20.36
C VAL A 11 -54.07 15.48 -19.83
N LEU A 12 -54.87 14.69 -19.09
CA LEU A 12 -55.82 15.03 -18.02
C LEU A 12 -57.21 14.42 -18.21
N ARG A 13 -57.45 13.25 -17.61
CA ARG A 13 -58.71 12.91 -16.94
C ARG A 13 -58.45 11.87 -15.84
N GLY A 14 -58.78 12.22 -14.60
CA GLY A 14 -58.97 11.25 -13.52
C GLY A 14 -58.11 11.46 -12.27
N ALA A 15 -58.38 12.54 -11.52
CA ALA A 15 -58.03 12.60 -10.10
C ALA A 15 -58.95 11.65 -9.30
N GLY A 16 -58.44 11.00 -8.26
CA GLY A 16 -59.31 10.33 -7.28
C GLY A 16 -58.70 9.34 -6.28
N ILE A 17 -58.04 9.88 -5.24
CA ILE A 17 -58.06 9.43 -3.82
C ILE A 17 -57.24 8.19 -3.38
N ALA A 18 -56.08 8.53 -2.80
CA ALA A 18 -55.47 8.16 -1.50
C ALA A 18 -55.92 6.94 -0.67
N ALA A 19 -54.94 6.07 -0.37
CA ALA A 19 -54.47 5.55 0.95
C ALA A 19 -53.59 4.32 0.63
N GLY A 20 -52.40 4.05 1.18
CA GLY A 20 -51.61 4.57 2.27
C GLY A 20 -50.60 3.47 2.60
N THR A 21 -49.34 3.63 2.19
CA THR A 21 -48.22 2.76 2.60
C THR A 21 -46.93 3.58 2.54
N THR A 22 -46.39 3.89 3.71
CA THR A 22 -45.05 4.43 3.92
C THR A 22 -44.00 3.45 3.39
N VAL A 23 -43.49 3.73 2.19
CA VAL A 23 -42.27 3.11 1.66
C VAL A 23 -41.11 4.04 1.98
N LEU A 24 -40.14 3.50 2.71
CA LEU A 24 -38.80 4.07 2.91
C LEU A 24 -38.18 4.34 1.54
N GLY A 25 -38.09 5.62 1.17
CA GLY A 25 -37.45 6.04 -0.07
C GLY A 25 -35.95 5.82 -0.01
N GLY A 26 -35.48 4.74 -0.62
CA GLY A 26 -34.12 4.65 -1.12
C GLY A 26 -33.98 5.68 -2.25
N ALA A 27 -33.09 6.65 -2.06
CA ALA A 27 -32.66 7.53 -3.13
C ALA A 27 -31.90 6.71 -4.17
N ALA A 28 -32.62 6.18 -5.16
CA ALA A 28 -32.02 5.74 -6.40
C ALA A 28 -31.49 6.99 -7.11
N ALA A 29 -30.21 7.27 -6.92
CA ALA A 29 -29.47 8.27 -7.67
C ALA A 29 -29.75 8.03 -9.16
N HIS A 30 -30.45 8.97 -9.79
CA HIS A 30 -30.53 9.02 -11.23
C HIS A 30 -29.11 9.24 -11.74
N ALA A 31 -28.49 8.18 -12.25
CA ALA A 31 -27.27 8.27 -13.03
C ALA A 31 -27.51 9.34 -14.11
N GLY A 32 -26.83 10.48 -13.97
CA GLY A 32 -27.01 11.62 -14.85
C GLY A 32 -26.86 11.19 -16.31
N ALA A 33 -27.83 11.58 -17.14
CA ALA A 33 -27.71 11.50 -18.59
C ALA A 33 -26.42 12.23 -19.01
N ALA A 34 -25.48 11.47 -19.59
CA ALA A 34 -24.28 12.01 -20.20
C ALA A 34 -24.40 11.80 -21.72
N ASP A 35 -24.10 12.84 -22.48
CA ASP A 35 -23.76 12.73 -23.89
C ASP A 35 -22.41 12.01 -23.97
N ALA A 36 -22.40 10.80 -24.52
CA ALA A 36 -21.19 9.98 -24.68
C ALA A 36 -20.14 10.60 -25.63
N GLU A 37 -20.44 11.74 -26.25
CA GLU A 37 -19.59 12.40 -27.24
C GLU A 37 -18.56 13.38 -26.64
N THR A 38 -18.65 13.79 -25.36
CA THR A 38 -17.90 14.98 -24.87
C THR A 38 -16.71 14.72 -23.93
N GLY A 39 -16.43 13.49 -23.48
CA GLY A 39 -15.27 13.21 -22.60
C GLY A 39 -15.33 13.86 -21.22
N THR A 40 -16.53 14.13 -20.71
CA THR A 40 -16.78 14.81 -19.43
C THR A 40 -17.91 14.14 -18.65
N VAL A 41 -17.91 14.26 -17.32
CA VAL A 41 -19.02 13.85 -16.46
C VAL A 41 -19.51 15.00 -15.59
N ARG A 42 -20.79 14.99 -15.26
CA ARG A 42 -21.42 15.95 -14.35
C ARG A 42 -21.53 15.34 -12.96
N LEU A 43 -20.97 16.02 -11.96
CA LEU A 43 -20.97 15.62 -10.57
C LEU A 43 -21.82 16.60 -9.75
N SER A 44 -22.66 16.07 -8.88
CA SER A 44 -23.50 16.83 -7.94
C SER A 44 -23.31 16.40 -6.48
N GLU A 45 -22.47 15.40 -6.25
CA GLU A 45 -22.01 14.98 -4.94
C GLU A 45 -20.49 14.84 -4.97
N GLY A 46 -19.85 15.00 -3.82
CA GLY A 46 -18.41 14.90 -3.63
C GLY A 46 -18.05 14.27 -2.29
N THR A 47 -17.07 13.38 -2.29
CA THR A 47 -16.63 12.68 -1.09
C THR A 47 -15.54 13.47 -0.37
N ASN A 48 -15.72 13.74 0.93
CA ASN A 48 -14.83 14.57 1.76
C ASN A 48 -14.49 15.92 1.11
N ILE A 49 -15.51 16.63 0.64
CA ILE A 49 -15.35 18.01 0.15
C ILE A 49 -15.36 19.00 1.31
N SER A 50 -14.47 20.00 1.28
CA SER A 50 -14.54 21.14 2.20
C SER A 50 -15.25 22.33 1.55
N ALA A 51 -15.81 23.25 2.35
CA ALA A 51 -16.49 24.43 1.82
C ALA A 51 -16.30 25.67 2.70
N HIS A 52 -16.27 26.85 2.08
CA HIS A 52 -16.20 28.15 2.75
C HIS A 52 -17.09 29.17 2.03
N VAL A 53 -17.94 29.88 2.78
CA VAL A 53 -18.79 30.94 2.23
C VAL A 53 -17.99 32.24 2.01
N SER A 54 -18.35 33.02 1.00
CA SER A 54 -17.79 34.36 0.79
C SER A 54 -18.27 35.33 1.89
N PRO A 55 -17.50 36.38 2.23
CA PRO A 55 -17.88 37.33 3.29
C PRO A 55 -19.24 38.01 3.06
N ASP A 56 -19.65 38.17 1.80
CA ASP A 56 -20.95 38.73 1.40
C ASP A 56 -22.09 37.69 1.32
N GLY A 57 -21.81 36.42 1.63
CA GLY A 57 -22.78 35.32 1.62
C GLY A 57 -23.26 34.88 0.23
N ARG A 58 -22.73 35.45 -0.86
CA ARG A 58 -23.24 35.20 -2.23
C ARG A 58 -22.68 33.95 -2.89
N PHE A 59 -21.50 33.50 -2.49
CA PHE A 59 -20.82 32.37 -3.10
C PHE A 59 -20.31 31.39 -2.04
N VAL A 60 -20.19 30.13 -2.43
CA VAL A 60 -19.49 29.10 -1.68
C VAL A 60 -18.31 28.65 -2.52
N ALA A 61 -17.11 28.69 -1.94
CA ALA A 61 -15.95 28.00 -2.48
C ALA A 61 -15.88 26.59 -1.88
N PHE A 62 -15.53 25.59 -2.67
CA PHE A 62 -15.36 24.22 -2.20
C PHE A 62 -14.29 23.51 -3.02
N ASP A 63 -13.69 22.46 -2.45
CA ASP A 63 -12.87 21.53 -3.23
C ASP A 63 -13.71 20.35 -3.71
N LEU A 64 -13.39 19.85 -4.90
CA LEU A 64 -13.98 18.64 -5.46
C LEU A 64 -12.97 18.10 -6.48
N VAL A 65 -12.69 16.80 -6.39
CA VAL A 65 -11.75 16.11 -7.29
C VAL A 65 -10.43 16.88 -7.45
N THR A 66 -9.80 17.22 -6.32
CA THR A 66 -8.51 17.93 -6.23
C THR A 66 -8.44 19.28 -6.98
N GLY A 67 -9.60 19.92 -7.20
CA GLY A 67 -9.71 21.27 -7.76
C GLY A 67 -10.54 22.20 -6.89
N ILE A 68 -10.30 23.50 -7.01
CA ILE A 68 -11.07 24.55 -6.33
C ILE A 68 -12.21 25.02 -7.23
N TRP A 69 -13.42 25.08 -6.65
CA TRP A 69 -14.65 25.47 -7.32
C TRP A 69 -15.35 26.59 -6.57
N THR A 70 -16.17 27.37 -7.29
CA THR A 70 -17.13 28.29 -6.70
C THR A 70 -18.54 28.03 -7.24
N VAL A 71 -19.54 28.19 -6.40
CA VAL A 71 -20.97 28.09 -6.76
C VAL A 71 -21.75 29.21 -6.06
N PRO A 72 -22.81 29.77 -6.66
CA PRO A 72 -23.71 30.66 -5.93
C PRO A 72 -24.23 29.99 -4.65
N SER A 73 -24.45 30.74 -3.57
CA SER A 73 -24.97 30.19 -2.31
C SER A 73 -26.42 29.69 -2.41
N THR A 74 -27.11 30.03 -3.49
CA THR A 74 -28.41 29.47 -3.90
C THR A 74 -28.29 28.18 -4.71
N GLY A 75 -27.07 27.78 -5.08
CA GLY A 75 -26.76 26.63 -5.91
C GLY A 75 -26.77 26.90 -7.43
N GLY A 76 -26.45 25.87 -8.21
CA GLY A 76 -26.41 25.91 -9.67
C GLY A 76 -25.11 25.34 -10.27
N PRO A 77 -24.72 25.76 -11.49
CA PRO A 77 -23.46 25.32 -12.10
C PRO A 77 -22.26 25.85 -11.31
N ALA A 78 -21.30 24.97 -11.02
CA ALA A 78 -20.06 25.35 -10.36
C ALA A 78 -19.00 25.79 -11.38
N ARG A 79 -18.21 26.79 -11.01
CA ARG A 79 -17.08 27.31 -11.79
C ARG A 79 -15.77 26.81 -11.21
N ARG A 80 -14.97 26.11 -12.02
CA ARG A 80 -13.62 25.67 -11.64
C ARG A 80 -12.63 26.84 -11.68
N LEU A 81 -11.73 26.91 -10.70
CA LEU A 81 -10.69 27.95 -10.60
C LEU A 81 -9.27 27.40 -10.76
N THR A 82 -9.01 26.12 -10.47
CA THR A 82 -7.68 25.50 -10.60
C THR A 82 -7.67 24.34 -11.61
N GLY A 83 -6.49 24.01 -12.15
CA GLY A 83 -6.29 22.86 -13.04
C GLY A 83 -5.99 21.55 -12.29
N ASP A 84 -6.03 20.42 -12.99
CA ASP A 84 -5.81 19.07 -12.43
C ASP A 84 -4.38 18.87 -11.89
N ASP A 85 -3.40 19.61 -12.41
CA ASP A 85 -2.00 19.53 -12.01
C ASP A 85 -1.72 20.25 -10.68
N THR A 86 -2.69 20.98 -10.15
CA THR A 86 -2.52 21.79 -8.94
C THR A 86 -2.70 20.95 -7.68
N ASP A 87 -3.54 19.91 -7.71
CA ASP A 87 -3.84 19.05 -6.57
C ASP A 87 -4.27 19.90 -5.34
N ALA A 88 -5.31 20.71 -5.54
CA ALA A 88 -5.70 21.82 -4.66
C ALA A 88 -6.90 21.47 -3.78
N THR A 89 -6.81 21.79 -2.48
CA THR A 89 -7.87 21.53 -1.49
C THR A 89 -7.97 22.61 -0.42
N LEU A 90 -9.04 22.59 0.38
CA LEU A 90 -9.26 23.47 1.54
C LEU A 90 -9.28 24.98 1.20
N PRO A 91 -10.11 25.43 0.25
CA PRO A 91 -10.19 26.85 -0.10
C PRO A 91 -10.86 27.68 0.98
N THR A 92 -10.33 28.88 1.23
CA THR A 92 -10.97 29.90 2.08
C THR A 92 -10.88 31.28 1.48
N TRP A 93 -11.94 32.07 1.69
CA TRP A 93 -12.05 33.42 1.14
C TRP A 93 -11.22 34.42 1.92
N SER A 94 -10.62 35.38 1.21
CA SER A 94 -10.08 36.58 1.83
C SER A 94 -11.20 37.42 2.44
N PRO A 95 -10.93 38.21 3.51
CA PRO A 95 -11.97 39.02 4.17
C PRO A 95 -12.64 40.04 3.25
N ASP A 96 -11.95 40.49 2.20
CA ASP A 96 -12.48 41.39 1.18
C ASP A 96 -13.27 40.69 0.06
N GLY A 97 -13.33 39.35 0.07
CA GLY A 97 -14.01 38.53 -0.94
C GLY A 97 -13.36 38.53 -2.33
N GLN A 98 -12.16 39.09 -2.50
CA GLN A 98 -11.54 39.21 -3.82
C GLN A 98 -10.68 38.01 -4.23
N SER A 99 -10.23 37.22 -3.27
CA SER A 99 -9.31 36.10 -3.48
C SER A 99 -9.63 34.92 -2.58
N LEU A 100 -9.00 33.79 -2.90
CA LEU A 100 -9.02 32.56 -2.11
C LEU A 100 -7.58 32.20 -1.74
N VAL A 101 -7.41 31.56 -0.58
CA VAL A 101 -6.20 30.82 -0.21
C VAL A 101 -6.53 29.34 -0.07
N PHE A 102 -5.60 28.48 -0.45
CA PHE A 102 -5.75 27.02 -0.39
C PHE A 102 -4.38 26.35 -0.27
N GLN A 103 -4.38 25.05 0.03
CA GLN A 103 -3.16 24.22 -0.03
C GLN A 103 -3.11 23.47 -1.36
N ALA A 104 -1.90 23.27 -1.89
CA ALA A 104 -1.70 22.55 -3.15
C ALA A 104 -0.42 21.71 -3.12
N TYR A 105 -0.40 20.60 -3.88
CA TYR A 105 0.69 19.63 -3.93
C TYR A 105 1.27 19.49 -5.34
N ARG A 106 2.18 20.39 -5.72
CA ARG A 106 2.72 20.47 -7.09
C ARG A 106 4.12 19.90 -7.27
N ASP A 107 4.96 20.00 -6.24
CA ASP A 107 6.40 19.75 -6.30
C ASP A 107 6.90 18.72 -5.26
N GLY A 108 5.96 18.01 -4.61
CA GLY A 108 6.27 16.95 -3.66
C GLY A 108 6.09 17.34 -2.19
N ASN A 109 5.69 18.58 -1.90
CA ASN A 109 5.23 19.01 -0.57
C ASN A 109 3.98 19.89 -0.68
N TYR A 110 3.25 20.04 0.42
CA TYR A 110 2.13 20.98 0.48
C TYR A 110 2.61 22.41 0.65
N HIS A 111 2.11 23.30 -0.20
CA HIS A 111 2.38 24.72 -0.14
C HIS A 111 1.09 25.53 -0.14
N LEU A 112 1.17 26.75 0.36
CA LEU A 112 0.06 27.69 0.37
C LEU A 112 0.02 28.46 -0.95
N TRP A 113 -1.17 28.60 -1.51
CA TRP A 113 -1.40 29.29 -2.78
C TRP A 113 -2.59 30.24 -2.65
N THR A 114 -2.57 31.30 -3.44
CA THR A 114 -3.69 32.23 -3.58
C THR A 114 -4.11 32.38 -5.04
N ILE A 115 -5.38 32.65 -5.26
CA ILE A 115 -5.97 32.91 -6.57
C ILE A 115 -7.07 33.95 -6.44
N ARG A 116 -7.27 34.81 -7.44
CA ARG A 116 -8.42 35.73 -7.46
C ARG A 116 -9.72 34.93 -7.63
N ALA A 117 -10.83 35.49 -7.15
CA ALA A 117 -12.16 34.89 -7.27
C ALA A 117 -12.59 34.63 -8.73
N ASP A 118 -11.99 35.34 -9.68
CA ASP A 118 -12.18 35.16 -11.12
C ASP A 118 -11.24 34.10 -11.76
N GLY A 119 -10.44 33.40 -10.96
CA GLY A 119 -9.49 32.39 -11.41
C GLY A 119 -8.16 32.93 -11.95
N SER A 120 -7.94 34.25 -11.94
CA SER A 120 -6.67 34.85 -12.36
C SER A 120 -5.66 34.97 -11.22
N GLN A 121 -4.40 35.29 -11.56
CA GLN A 121 -3.30 35.55 -10.61
C GLN A 121 -3.04 34.43 -9.60
N LEU A 122 -3.04 33.18 -10.05
CA LEU A 122 -2.57 32.05 -9.25
C LEU A 122 -1.11 32.29 -8.80
N ARG A 123 -0.86 32.32 -7.49
CA ARG A 123 0.45 32.61 -6.90
C ARG A 123 0.78 31.67 -5.74
N GLN A 124 1.98 31.11 -5.75
CA GLN A 124 2.54 30.36 -4.63
C GLN A 124 3.03 31.32 -3.54
N LEU A 125 2.67 31.07 -2.29
CA LEU A 125 3.03 31.90 -1.13
C LEU A 125 4.15 31.31 -0.29
N THR A 126 4.37 29.99 -0.37
CA THR A 126 5.39 29.30 0.42
C THR A 126 6.11 28.23 -0.39
N SER A 127 7.35 27.90 -0.02
CA SER A 127 8.15 26.83 -0.62
C SER A 127 9.05 26.16 0.43
N GLY A 128 9.63 25.00 0.08
CA GLY A 128 10.63 24.32 0.91
C GLY A 128 10.36 22.81 1.08
N PRO A 129 11.10 22.14 1.98
CA PRO A 129 10.97 20.70 2.21
C PRO A 129 9.81 20.31 3.15
N PHE A 130 9.10 21.30 3.68
CA PHE A 130 8.05 21.15 4.69
C PHE A 130 6.67 21.23 4.06
N ASP A 131 5.71 20.54 4.68
CA ASP A 131 4.30 20.64 4.32
C ASP A 131 3.70 21.85 5.09
N HIS A 132 3.01 22.72 4.36
CA HIS A 132 2.24 23.85 4.89
C HIS A 132 0.76 23.67 4.50
N ARG A 133 -0.12 23.55 5.48
CA ARG A 133 -1.48 23.03 5.30
C ARG A 133 -2.54 23.88 5.97
N GLU A 134 -3.80 23.67 5.55
CA GLU A 134 -5.00 24.20 6.22
C GLU A 134 -5.00 25.74 6.41
N PRO A 135 -4.71 26.55 5.37
CA PRO A 135 -4.56 27.99 5.54
C PRO A 135 -5.89 28.70 5.88
N ARG A 136 -5.80 29.77 6.69
CA ARG A 136 -6.88 30.73 6.97
C ARG A 136 -6.34 32.15 7.01
N PHE A 137 -7.09 33.10 6.45
CA PHE A 137 -6.78 34.52 6.59
C PHE A 137 -7.05 35.03 8.00
N SER A 138 -6.22 35.97 8.48
CA SER A 138 -6.59 36.85 9.57
C SER A 138 -7.76 37.76 9.16
N PRO A 139 -8.59 38.24 10.11
CA PRO A 139 -9.75 39.08 9.78
C PRO A 139 -9.39 40.39 9.06
N ASP A 140 -8.19 40.92 9.25
CA ASP A 140 -7.66 42.11 8.58
C ASP A 140 -7.03 41.81 7.20
N GLY A 141 -6.89 40.52 6.84
CA GLY A 141 -6.32 40.08 5.57
C GLY A 141 -4.81 40.24 5.42
N THR A 142 -4.08 40.61 6.47
CA THR A 142 -2.62 40.87 6.39
C THR A 142 -1.77 39.62 6.59
N THR A 143 -2.32 38.59 7.24
CA THR A 143 -1.60 37.40 7.67
C THR A 143 -2.40 36.13 7.33
N LEU A 144 -1.69 35.01 7.12
CA LEU A 144 -2.29 33.68 7.10
C LEU A 144 -1.89 32.89 8.34
N VAL A 145 -2.80 32.10 8.91
CA VAL A 145 -2.46 31.03 9.87
C VAL A 145 -2.57 29.68 9.16
N PHE A 146 -1.69 28.75 9.49
CA PHE A 146 -1.61 27.43 8.85
C PHE A 146 -0.89 26.42 9.77
N SER A 147 -1.01 25.13 9.48
CA SER A 147 -0.28 24.06 10.18
C SER A 147 0.96 23.62 9.38
N SER A 148 2.06 23.30 10.06
CA SER A 148 3.29 22.86 9.39
C SER A 148 4.20 21.99 10.24
N ASP A 149 4.89 21.05 9.58
CA ASP A 149 5.96 20.20 10.14
C ASP A 149 7.35 20.83 10.11
N ARG A 150 7.45 22.16 9.90
CA ARG A 150 8.71 22.90 9.88
C ARG A 150 9.32 23.17 11.27
N GLY A 151 8.60 22.82 12.34
CA GLY A 151 9.01 23.04 13.73
C GLY A 151 10.16 22.13 14.16
N GLY A 152 10.70 22.40 15.34
CA GLY A 152 11.78 21.59 15.94
C GLY A 152 11.29 20.39 16.74
N ALA A 153 9.98 20.31 17.04
CA ALA A 153 9.42 19.32 17.95
C ALA A 153 9.08 17.95 17.31
N GLY A 154 9.20 17.81 15.98
CA GLY A 154 8.89 16.55 15.27
C GLY A 154 7.38 16.25 15.18
N SER A 155 6.57 17.29 15.09
CA SER A 155 5.09 17.24 14.97
C SER A 155 4.60 18.48 14.20
N TYR A 156 3.34 18.51 13.77
CA TYR A 156 2.77 19.72 13.17
C TYR A 156 2.50 20.78 14.25
N GLY A 157 3.02 21.99 14.03
CA GLY A 157 2.71 23.18 14.82
C GLY A 157 1.85 24.19 14.06
N VAL A 158 1.38 25.22 14.75
CA VAL A 158 0.66 26.37 14.17
C VAL A 158 1.62 27.50 13.86
N PHE A 159 1.56 28.01 12.64
CA PHE A 159 2.42 29.08 12.14
C PHE A 159 1.60 30.21 11.51
N THR A 160 2.18 31.42 11.49
CA THR A 160 1.64 32.54 10.74
C THR A 160 2.58 32.98 9.62
N LEU A 161 2.03 33.34 8.46
CA LEU A 161 2.73 33.95 7.32
C LEU A 161 2.26 35.40 7.16
N ASP A 162 3.17 36.36 7.31
CA ASP A 162 2.93 37.76 6.97
C ASP A 162 2.95 37.94 5.44
N LEU A 163 1.86 38.45 4.86
CA LEU A 163 1.70 38.50 3.41
C LEU A 163 2.49 39.63 2.73
N ALA A 164 2.95 40.63 3.49
CA ALA A 164 3.74 41.74 2.97
C ALA A 164 5.23 41.41 2.90
N THR A 165 5.74 40.70 3.91
CA THR A 165 7.16 40.39 4.10
C THR A 165 7.52 38.96 3.73
N GLY A 166 6.55 38.03 3.74
CA GLY A 166 6.79 36.60 3.57
C GLY A 166 7.36 35.91 4.82
N ALA A 167 7.41 36.59 5.97
CA ALA A 167 7.93 36.04 7.20
C ALA A 167 7.01 34.96 7.77
N ILE A 168 7.59 33.79 8.11
CA ILE A 168 6.90 32.69 8.80
C ILE A 168 7.31 32.67 10.27
N THR A 169 6.34 32.68 11.17
CA THR A 169 6.55 32.70 12.64
C THR A 169 5.79 31.55 13.30
N ALA A 170 6.48 30.79 14.15
CA ALA A 170 5.84 29.78 14.99
C ALA A 170 4.93 30.44 16.02
N ARG A 171 3.71 29.92 16.17
CA ARG A 171 2.78 30.24 17.25
C ARG A 171 2.73 29.14 18.28
N THR A 172 2.95 27.91 17.83
CA THR A 172 3.17 26.72 18.64
C THR A 172 4.22 25.85 17.96
N ASP A 173 5.03 25.14 18.76
CA ASP A 173 6.05 24.17 18.31
C ASP A 173 6.21 23.15 19.45
N THR A 174 5.17 22.34 19.64
CA THR A 174 5.09 21.34 20.72
C THR A 174 5.18 19.93 20.14
N ALA A 175 5.34 18.93 21.02
CA ALA A 175 5.34 17.53 20.62
C ALA A 175 3.94 16.99 20.24
N SER A 176 2.90 17.82 20.32
CA SER A 176 1.52 17.46 19.98
C SER A 176 1.26 17.76 18.50
N GLU A 177 0.31 17.06 17.89
CA GLU A 177 -0.12 17.32 16.51
C GLU A 177 -1.19 18.40 16.47
N GLU A 178 -0.79 19.61 16.08
CA GLU A 178 -1.65 20.79 16.07
C GLU A 178 -2.11 21.11 14.64
N ALA A 179 -3.42 21.24 14.45
CA ALA A 179 -4.03 21.25 13.12
C ALA A 179 -5.27 22.14 13.00
N MET A 180 -5.65 22.41 11.75
CA MET A 180 -6.84 23.16 11.35
C MET A 180 -7.02 24.49 12.11
N PRO A 181 -6.01 25.38 12.12
CA PRO A 181 -6.09 26.62 12.89
C PRO A 181 -7.09 27.61 12.28
N THR A 182 -7.78 28.37 13.14
CA THR A 182 -8.69 29.45 12.73
C THR A 182 -8.59 30.67 13.66
N TRP A 183 -8.82 31.86 13.10
CA TRP A 183 -8.92 33.10 13.86
C TRP A 183 -10.30 33.28 14.51
N SER A 184 -10.33 33.93 15.66
CA SER A 184 -11.54 34.58 16.16
C SER A 184 -11.92 35.78 15.28
N PRO A 185 -13.20 36.18 15.22
CA PRO A 185 -13.64 37.28 14.35
C PRO A 185 -12.95 38.62 14.63
N ASP A 186 -12.51 38.86 15.86
CA ASP A 186 -11.77 40.05 16.28
C ASP A 186 -10.25 39.96 16.06
N GLY A 187 -9.74 38.81 15.58
CA GLY A 187 -8.33 38.57 15.31
C GLY A 187 -7.45 38.41 16.56
N ARG A 188 -8.05 38.30 17.76
CA ARG A 188 -7.31 38.25 19.03
C ARG A 188 -7.00 36.85 19.54
N ARG A 189 -7.62 35.82 18.98
CA ARG A 189 -7.46 34.42 19.41
C ARG A 189 -7.33 33.48 18.21
N LEU A 190 -6.64 32.37 18.43
CA LEU A 190 -6.50 31.27 17.48
C LEU A 190 -7.04 29.98 18.11
N ALA A 191 -7.94 29.28 17.44
CA ALA A 191 -8.37 27.93 17.84
C ALA A 191 -7.75 26.88 16.91
N PHE A 192 -7.35 25.74 17.43
CA PHE A 192 -6.77 24.63 16.67
C PHE A 192 -7.02 23.30 17.38
N THR A 193 -7.05 22.21 16.62
CA THR A 193 -7.15 20.85 17.19
C THR A 193 -5.80 20.36 17.67
N VAL A 194 -5.76 19.59 18.75
CA VAL A 194 -4.55 18.99 19.34
C VAL A 194 -4.72 17.48 19.42
N ASP A 195 -3.85 16.72 18.75
CA ASP A 195 -3.85 15.25 18.65
C ASP A 195 -5.19 14.63 18.20
N GLY A 196 -6.08 15.46 17.64
CA GLY A 196 -7.48 15.10 17.39
C GLY A 196 -8.32 14.90 18.66
N THR A 197 -7.77 15.04 19.87
CA THR A 197 -8.47 14.77 21.15
C THR A 197 -8.90 16.02 21.90
N ALA A 198 -8.52 17.20 21.41
CA ALA A 198 -8.89 18.47 22.02
C ALA A 198 -8.94 19.62 21.01
N ILE A 199 -9.54 20.73 21.44
CA ILE A 199 -9.43 22.04 20.80
C ILE A 199 -8.86 23.01 21.83
N ASP A 200 -7.74 23.62 21.49
CA ASP A 200 -7.07 24.64 22.28
C ASP A 200 -7.26 26.02 21.66
N VAL A 201 -7.22 27.06 22.51
CA VAL A 201 -7.30 28.46 22.13
C VAL A 201 -6.07 29.21 22.63
N LEU A 202 -5.32 29.78 21.69
CA LEU A 202 -4.14 30.62 21.91
C LEU A 202 -4.52 32.10 21.86
N ASP A 203 -4.07 32.88 22.84
CA ASP A 203 -3.92 34.34 22.75
C ASP A 203 -2.54 34.67 22.14
N PRO A 204 -2.46 35.16 20.90
CA PRO A 204 -1.17 35.39 20.22
C PRO A 204 -0.37 36.55 20.80
N ALA A 205 -0.99 37.48 21.56
CA ALA A 205 -0.30 38.61 22.17
C ALA A 205 0.36 38.21 23.50
N GLY A 206 -0.30 37.36 24.28
CA GLY A 206 0.21 36.85 25.56
C GLY A 206 0.90 35.49 25.49
N GLY A 207 0.78 34.76 24.38
CA GLY A 207 1.31 33.39 24.23
C GLY A 207 0.59 32.34 25.08
N THR A 208 -0.54 32.69 25.70
CA THR A 208 -1.26 31.80 26.63
C THR A 208 -2.17 30.86 25.85
N VAL A 209 -2.03 29.55 26.08
CA VAL A 209 -2.88 28.50 25.50
C VAL A 209 -3.84 27.99 26.56
N THR A 210 -5.12 27.85 26.19
CA THR A 210 -6.19 27.35 27.07
C THR A 210 -6.96 26.22 26.40
N ARG A 211 -7.28 25.17 27.15
CA ARG A 211 -8.14 24.06 26.68
C ARG A 211 -9.59 24.52 26.59
N ALA A 212 -10.13 24.60 25.38
CA ALA A 212 -11.51 25.01 25.16
C ALA A 212 -12.46 23.81 25.07
N VAL A 213 -12.04 22.71 24.44
CA VAL A 213 -12.83 21.48 24.32
C VAL A 213 -11.94 20.27 24.52
N THR A 214 -12.42 19.29 25.29
CA THR A 214 -11.81 17.96 25.40
C THR A 214 -12.75 16.94 24.77
N ALA A 215 -12.23 16.09 23.89
CA ALA A 215 -13.01 15.04 23.25
C ALA A 215 -13.49 14.01 24.28
N PRO A 216 -14.73 13.51 24.16
CA PRO A 216 -15.12 12.28 24.84
C PRO A 216 -14.18 11.12 24.47
N THR A 217 -14.04 10.13 25.35
CA THR A 217 -13.23 8.93 25.08
C THR A 217 -13.64 8.27 23.76
N GLY A 218 -12.68 8.00 22.89
CA GLY A 218 -12.90 7.39 21.57
C GLY A 218 -13.46 8.34 20.50
N ALA A 219 -13.56 9.64 20.80
CA ALA A 219 -13.96 10.66 19.84
C ALA A 219 -12.74 11.41 19.27
N THR A 220 -12.87 11.87 18.03
CA THR A 220 -11.90 12.76 17.38
C THR A 220 -12.59 14.06 16.96
N LEU A 221 -11.91 15.19 17.16
CA LEU A 221 -12.40 16.53 16.86
C LEU A 221 -11.69 17.13 15.65
N PHE A 222 -12.45 17.84 14.81
CA PHE A 222 -11.95 18.45 13.58
C PHE A 222 -12.55 19.84 13.37
N GLY A 223 -11.79 20.70 12.67
CA GLY A 223 -12.29 21.93 12.07
C GLY A 223 -12.99 22.88 13.05
N PRO A 224 -12.30 23.42 14.08
CA PRO A 224 -12.88 24.43 14.94
C PRO A 224 -13.24 25.69 14.13
N ALA A 225 -14.33 26.36 14.51
CA ALA A 225 -14.78 27.64 13.96
C ALA A 225 -15.46 28.48 15.04
N PHE A 226 -14.98 29.70 15.28
CA PHE A 226 -15.63 30.64 16.21
C PHE A 226 -16.97 31.14 15.67
N SER A 227 -17.97 31.26 16.55
CA SER A 227 -19.20 31.99 16.29
C SER A 227 -18.90 33.45 15.95
N PRO A 228 -19.80 34.18 15.25
CA PRO A 228 -19.55 35.57 14.84
C PRO A 228 -19.27 36.54 15.99
N ASP A 229 -19.75 36.25 17.21
CA ASP A 229 -19.45 37.00 18.44
C ASP A 229 -18.15 36.55 19.13
N GLY A 230 -17.52 35.48 18.64
CA GLY A 230 -16.32 34.86 19.21
C GLY A 230 -16.56 34.08 20.51
N ALA A 231 -17.79 33.92 20.98
CA ALA A 231 -18.07 33.34 22.29
C ALA A 231 -18.07 31.80 22.31
N THR A 232 -18.49 31.16 21.20
CA THR A 232 -18.70 29.72 21.11
C THR A 232 -17.90 29.12 19.95
N LEU A 233 -17.53 27.84 20.04
CA LEU A 233 -16.91 27.09 18.96
C LEU A 233 -17.92 26.13 18.31
N ALA A 234 -17.92 26.08 16.98
CA ALA A 234 -18.44 24.98 16.21
C ALA A 234 -17.30 24.05 15.79
N TYR A 235 -17.54 22.74 15.72
CA TYR A 235 -16.55 21.74 15.32
C TYR A 235 -17.23 20.45 14.86
N VAL A 236 -16.49 19.59 14.17
CA VAL A 236 -16.95 18.25 13.81
C VAL A 236 -16.41 17.25 14.83
N ARG A 237 -17.28 16.36 15.32
CA ARG A 237 -16.93 15.27 16.23
C ARG A 237 -17.24 13.94 15.54
N ILE A 238 -16.26 13.05 15.51
CA ILE A 238 -16.45 11.68 15.03
C ILE A 238 -16.28 10.74 16.21
N THR A 239 -17.20 9.80 16.39
CA THR A 239 -17.16 8.81 17.48
C THR A 239 -17.71 7.48 16.98
N GLY A 240 -16.86 6.46 16.92
CA GLY A 240 -17.21 5.18 16.28
C GLY A 240 -17.73 5.38 14.86
N ALA A 241 -18.95 4.91 14.58
CA ALA A 241 -19.60 5.03 13.28
C ALA A 241 -20.50 6.28 13.13
N THR A 242 -20.26 7.33 13.91
CA THR A 242 -21.04 8.58 13.88
C THR A 242 -20.15 9.78 13.61
N ALA A 243 -20.64 10.71 12.79
CA ALA A 243 -20.00 11.99 12.49
C ALA A 243 -21.01 13.12 12.71
N GLU A 244 -20.67 14.09 13.55
CA GLU A 244 -21.60 15.08 14.08
C GLU A 244 -21.05 16.49 13.95
N LEU A 245 -21.91 17.44 13.60
CA LEU A 245 -21.63 18.87 13.71
C LEU A 245 -22.07 19.34 15.09
N VAL A 246 -21.15 19.90 15.86
CA VAL A 246 -21.35 20.37 17.24
C VAL A 246 -21.17 21.88 17.31
N VAL A 247 -22.03 22.56 18.08
CA VAL A 247 -21.93 23.99 18.41
C VAL A 247 -21.99 24.13 19.92
N GLY A 248 -20.87 24.55 20.53
CA GLY A 248 -20.67 24.48 21.98
C GLY A 248 -20.71 23.02 22.43
N GLU A 249 -21.77 22.66 23.16
CA GLU A 249 -22.01 21.29 23.65
C GLU A 249 -23.13 20.57 22.88
N ARG A 250 -23.82 21.27 21.96
CA ARG A 250 -25.01 20.76 21.29
C ARG A 250 -24.70 20.20 19.92
N VAL A 251 -25.11 18.96 19.66
CA VAL A 251 -25.15 18.38 18.32
C VAL A 251 -26.27 19.05 17.52
N VAL A 252 -25.91 19.65 16.37
CA VAL A 252 -26.87 20.34 15.49
C VAL A 252 -27.09 19.61 14.17
N SER A 253 -26.22 18.65 13.81
CA SER A 253 -26.44 17.75 12.67
C SER A 253 -27.61 16.80 12.91
N ALA A 254 -28.21 16.29 11.83
CA ALA A 254 -29.22 15.25 11.94
C ALA A 254 -28.58 13.91 12.35
N ARG A 255 -29.36 13.04 13.01
CA ARG A 255 -28.90 11.68 13.34
C ARG A 255 -28.58 10.90 12.06
N GLY A 256 -27.38 10.33 11.97
CA GLY A 256 -26.95 9.49 10.85
C GLY A 256 -26.40 10.24 9.63
N GLU A 257 -26.37 11.58 9.70
CA GLU A 257 -25.67 12.45 8.75
C GLU A 257 -24.17 12.13 8.75
N ASP A 258 -23.57 11.99 7.57
CA ASP A 258 -22.13 11.79 7.40
C ASP A 258 -21.43 13.14 7.24
N VAL A 259 -21.23 13.84 8.36
CA VAL A 259 -20.56 15.15 8.40
C VAL A 259 -19.08 14.99 8.08
N PHE A 260 -18.59 15.69 7.06
CA PHE A 260 -17.18 15.63 6.70
C PHE A 260 -16.32 16.44 7.67
N ALA A 261 -15.11 15.95 7.94
CA ALA A 261 -14.21 16.42 8.99
C ALA A 261 -13.48 17.74 8.64
N PHE A 262 -14.25 18.79 8.30
CA PHE A 262 -13.75 20.12 7.97
C PHE A 262 -14.46 21.21 8.77
N ALA A 263 -13.82 22.37 8.88
CA ALA A 263 -14.41 23.48 9.62
C ALA A 263 -15.71 23.97 8.97
N PRO A 264 -16.81 24.14 9.75
CA PRO A 264 -17.99 24.81 9.24
C PRO A 264 -17.72 26.32 9.12
N THR A 265 -18.52 27.03 8.33
CA THR A 265 -18.39 28.48 8.17
C THR A 265 -19.68 29.17 8.58
N TRP A 266 -19.61 30.19 9.43
CA TRP A 266 -20.78 30.96 9.87
C TRP A 266 -21.23 31.95 8.78
N VAL A 267 -22.53 32.00 8.52
CA VAL A 267 -23.19 32.97 7.61
C VAL A 267 -23.84 34.10 8.42
N SER A 268 -24.38 33.75 9.58
CA SER A 268 -25.01 34.64 10.56
C SER A 268 -24.81 34.05 11.96
N PRO A 269 -25.20 34.74 13.06
CA PRO A 269 -25.11 34.17 14.40
C PRO A 269 -25.89 32.87 14.62
N ASP A 270 -26.84 32.55 13.75
CA ASP A 270 -27.74 31.40 13.86
C ASP A 270 -27.68 30.43 12.68
N GLU A 271 -26.84 30.67 11.67
CA GLU A 271 -26.74 29.85 10.46
C GLU A 271 -25.28 29.55 10.07
N LEU A 272 -25.05 28.29 9.69
CA LEU A 272 -23.77 27.71 9.32
C LEU A 272 -23.84 27.07 7.92
N VAL A 273 -22.70 27.04 7.23
CA VAL A 273 -22.42 26.18 6.07
C VAL A 273 -21.49 25.06 6.50
N HIS A 274 -21.83 23.82 6.17
CA HIS A 274 -21.00 22.63 6.39
C HIS A 274 -21.15 21.66 5.22
N THR A 275 -20.30 20.63 5.16
CA THR A 275 -20.40 19.58 4.15
C THR A 275 -20.74 18.25 4.79
N ALA A 276 -21.70 17.53 4.19
CA ALA A 276 -22.16 16.23 4.66
C ALA A 276 -22.93 15.51 3.57
N ASP A 277 -22.99 14.19 3.64
CA ASP A 277 -23.76 13.34 2.72
C ASP A 277 -23.48 13.64 1.24
N GLY A 278 -22.24 13.98 0.90
CA GLY A 278 -21.81 14.28 -0.46
C GLY A 278 -22.08 15.72 -0.91
N VAL A 279 -22.72 16.57 -0.11
CA VAL A 279 -23.18 17.89 -0.55
C VAL A 279 -22.79 19.02 0.41
N VAL A 280 -22.90 20.26 -0.08
CA VAL A 280 -22.83 21.47 0.75
C VAL A 280 -24.21 21.72 1.36
N LYS A 281 -24.25 22.01 2.66
CA LYS A 281 -25.48 22.26 3.41
C LYS A 281 -25.42 23.60 4.15
N ARG A 282 -26.56 24.28 4.20
CA ARG A 282 -26.85 25.41 5.08
C ARG A 282 -27.73 24.93 6.22
N ARG A 283 -27.36 25.25 7.45
CA ARG A 283 -28.03 24.75 8.65
C ARG A 283 -28.22 25.88 9.64
N ARG A 284 -29.47 26.07 10.08
CA ARG A 284 -29.75 26.90 11.25
C ARG A 284 -29.52 26.09 12.52
N ILE A 285 -29.06 26.74 13.56
CA ILE A 285 -28.81 26.11 14.86
C ILE A 285 -30.08 25.97 15.70
N ASP A 286 -31.25 26.37 15.21
CA ASP A 286 -32.53 26.25 15.92
C ASP A 286 -33.15 24.84 15.86
N GLY A 287 -32.49 23.90 15.17
CA GLY A 287 -32.96 22.53 14.99
C GLY A 287 -33.81 22.31 13.73
N SER A 288 -33.98 23.34 12.89
CA SER A 288 -34.58 23.17 11.57
C SER A 288 -33.72 22.28 10.65
N ALA A 289 -34.36 21.65 9.66
CA ALA A 289 -33.68 20.83 8.69
C ALA A 289 -32.69 21.66 7.86
N ALA A 290 -31.53 21.08 7.56
CA ALA A 290 -30.56 21.72 6.68
C ALA A 290 -31.08 21.81 5.24
N VAL A 291 -30.71 22.90 4.55
CA VAL A 291 -30.99 23.13 3.14
C VAL A 291 -29.73 22.84 2.34
N THR A 292 -29.83 21.97 1.32
CA THR A 292 -28.72 21.71 0.41
C THR A 292 -28.46 22.93 -0.48
N VAL A 293 -27.18 23.27 -0.68
CA VAL A 293 -26.72 24.17 -1.74
C VAL A 293 -26.34 23.30 -2.94
N PRO A 294 -27.23 23.11 -3.92
CA PRO A 294 -26.96 22.18 -5.01
C PRO A 294 -25.84 22.72 -5.89
N PHE A 295 -24.91 21.86 -6.30
CA PHE A 295 -23.90 22.22 -7.29
C PHE A 295 -23.93 21.23 -8.45
N VAL A 296 -23.46 21.68 -9.61
CA VAL A 296 -23.11 20.80 -10.72
C VAL A 296 -21.74 21.16 -11.24
N ALA A 297 -20.77 20.30 -11.00
CA ALA A 297 -19.40 20.42 -11.51
C ALA A 297 -19.24 19.53 -12.74
N THR A 298 -18.66 20.06 -13.82
CA THR A 298 -18.35 19.27 -15.02
C THR A 298 -16.86 19.02 -15.06
N VAL A 299 -16.46 17.76 -14.97
CA VAL A 299 -15.06 17.34 -14.90
C VAL A 299 -14.71 16.49 -16.11
N PRO A 300 -13.48 16.59 -16.65
CA PRO A 300 -13.03 15.69 -17.69
C PRO A 300 -12.98 14.26 -17.16
N VAL A 301 -13.20 13.29 -18.04
CA VAL A 301 -12.93 11.87 -17.79
C VAL A 301 -12.36 11.30 -19.07
N LEU A 302 -11.21 10.65 -18.96
CA LEU A 302 -10.70 9.84 -20.06
C LEU A 302 -11.31 8.44 -19.93
N PRO A 303 -12.02 7.94 -20.96
CA PRO A 303 -12.26 6.52 -21.08
C PRO A 303 -10.93 5.78 -21.09
N ARG A 304 -10.96 4.51 -20.69
CA ARG A 304 -9.78 3.66 -20.58
C ARG A 304 -8.85 3.83 -21.79
N PRO A 305 -7.58 4.19 -21.57
CA PRO A 305 -6.65 4.44 -22.67
C PRO A 305 -6.47 3.21 -23.56
N GLU A 306 -6.54 3.43 -24.88
CA GLU A 306 -6.21 2.40 -25.85
C GLU A 306 -4.70 2.37 -26.07
N TYR A 307 -4.05 1.34 -25.50
CA TYR A 307 -2.67 0.98 -25.84
C TYR A 307 -2.56 -0.54 -25.92
N ARG A 308 -1.55 -1.02 -26.66
CA ARG A 308 -1.30 -2.45 -26.74
C ARG A 308 -0.61 -2.91 -25.46
N GLN A 309 -1.38 -3.54 -24.57
CA GLN A 309 -0.83 -4.16 -23.37
C GLN A 309 0.13 -5.30 -23.77
N ALA A 310 1.34 -5.26 -23.21
CA ALA A 310 2.29 -6.36 -23.26
C ALA A 310 1.76 -7.47 -22.35
N VAL A 311 1.70 -8.69 -22.88
CA VAL A 311 1.25 -9.86 -22.13
C VAL A 311 2.47 -10.73 -21.86
N ARG A 312 2.66 -11.13 -20.61
CA ARG A 312 3.76 -12.01 -20.21
C ARG A 312 3.68 -13.32 -20.99
N ASP A 313 4.83 -13.75 -21.52
CA ASP A 313 4.95 -15.02 -22.21
C ASP A 313 4.97 -16.17 -21.20
N LEU A 314 3.84 -16.87 -21.11
CA LEU A 314 3.66 -18.06 -20.30
C LEU A 314 3.78 -19.37 -21.10
N ASP A 315 4.00 -19.30 -22.42
CA ASP A 315 3.98 -20.46 -23.33
C ASP A 315 5.38 -20.94 -23.71
N SER A 316 6.31 -19.99 -23.85
CA SER A 316 7.66 -20.30 -24.30
C SER A 316 8.47 -21.00 -23.24
N ALA A 317 9.04 -22.14 -23.61
CA ALA A 317 10.05 -22.84 -22.82
C ALA A 317 11.48 -22.58 -23.29
N ARG A 318 11.68 -21.48 -24.03
CA ARG A 318 13.03 -21.05 -24.40
C ARG A 318 13.82 -20.70 -23.14
N PRO A 319 15.13 -21.04 -23.07
CA PRO A 319 15.97 -20.61 -21.95
C PRO A 319 15.99 -19.10 -21.79
N ARG A 320 15.68 -18.64 -20.58
CA ARG A 320 15.69 -17.23 -20.16
C ARG A 320 16.96 -16.95 -19.35
N ARG A 321 17.46 -15.72 -19.43
CA ARG A 321 18.48 -15.23 -18.49
C ARG A 321 17.79 -15.01 -17.14
N ALA A 322 18.41 -15.41 -16.05
CA ALA A 322 17.93 -15.06 -14.71
C ALA A 322 18.25 -13.57 -14.45
N LEU A 323 17.24 -12.78 -14.11
CA LEU A 323 17.36 -11.37 -13.78
C LEU A 323 17.25 -11.13 -12.27
N GLY A 324 16.58 -12.03 -11.55
CA GLY A 324 16.35 -11.97 -10.12
C GLY A 324 17.56 -12.42 -9.32
N ILE A 325 18.58 -11.58 -9.24
CA ILE A 325 19.74 -11.77 -8.37
C ILE A 325 19.44 -11.01 -7.08
N ALA A 326 19.18 -11.71 -5.98
CA ALA A 326 18.85 -11.09 -4.70
C ALA A 326 20.03 -11.20 -3.73
N SER A 327 20.22 -10.16 -2.92
CA SER A 327 21.18 -10.15 -1.81
C SER A 327 22.64 -10.51 -2.18
N PRO A 328 23.25 -9.99 -3.27
CA PRO A 328 24.63 -10.29 -3.60
C PRO A 328 25.59 -9.73 -2.55
N VAL A 329 26.55 -10.55 -2.12
CA VAL A 329 27.62 -10.19 -1.19
C VAL A 329 28.95 -10.73 -1.69
N ALA A 330 30.03 -9.98 -1.52
CA ALA A 330 31.37 -10.44 -1.91
C ALA A 330 32.10 -11.08 -0.72
N SER A 331 33.01 -12.00 -1.02
CA SER A 331 33.94 -12.53 -0.03
C SER A 331 34.93 -11.45 0.43
N PRO A 332 35.52 -11.57 1.65
CA PRO A 332 36.43 -10.55 2.19
C PRO A 332 37.65 -10.25 1.30
N ASP A 333 38.14 -11.23 0.55
CA ASP A 333 39.24 -11.10 -0.42
C ASP A 333 38.79 -10.55 -1.79
N GLY A 334 37.49 -10.37 -2.00
CA GLY A 334 36.89 -9.88 -3.24
C GLY A 334 36.98 -10.86 -4.42
N THR A 335 37.26 -12.14 -4.19
CA THR A 335 37.42 -13.13 -5.26
C THR A 335 36.14 -13.90 -5.59
N ARG A 336 35.16 -13.92 -4.68
CA ARG A 336 33.89 -14.64 -4.84
C ARG A 336 32.70 -13.76 -4.48
N ILE A 337 31.54 -14.09 -5.04
CA ILE A 337 30.26 -13.42 -4.79
C ILE A 337 29.20 -14.49 -4.49
N ALA A 338 28.53 -14.40 -3.36
CA ALA A 338 27.39 -15.23 -3.01
C ALA A 338 26.09 -14.45 -3.23
N PHE A 339 25.05 -15.13 -3.73
CA PHE A 339 23.74 -14.50 -3.97
C PHE A 339 22.63 -15.54 -4.01
N ARG A 340 21.38 -15.08 -3.90
CA ARG A 340 20.18 -15.89 -4.13
C ARG A 340 19.66 -15.70 -5.55
N ALA A 341 19.32 -16.79 -6.22
CA ALA A 341 18.59 -16.78 -7.49
C ALA A 341 17.89 -18.12 -7.72
N LEU A 342 16.72 -18.11 -8.36
CA LEU A 342 15.98 -19.32 -8.76
C LEU A 342 15.66 -20.27 -7.59
N GLY A 343 15.39 -19.73 -6.39
CA GLY A 343 15.10 -20.51 -5.19
C GLY A 343 16.34 -21.21 -4.59
N ALA A 344 17.54 -20.80 -4.98
CA ALA A 344 18.80 -21.41 -4.54
C ALA A 344 19.85 -20.36 -4.16
N LEU A 345 20.84 -20.78 -3.36
CA LEU A 345 22.07 -20.02 -3.12
C LEU A 345 23.14 -20.40 -4.13
N TRP A 346 23.85 -19.40 -4.63
CA TRP A 346 24.87 -19.54 -5.67
C TRP A 346 26.16 -18.85 -5.26
N LEU A 347 27.28 -19.37 -5.78
CA LEU A 347 28.62 -18.83 -5.63
C LEU A 347 29.23 -18.53 -7.00
N LEU A 348 29.61 -17.29 -7.24
CA LEU A 348 30.32 -16.86 -8.45
C LEU A 348 31.77 -16.54 -8.12
N THR A 349 32.71 -17.15 -8.83
CA THR A 349 34.12 -16.76 -8.78
C THR A 349 34.36 -15.60 -9.75
N VAL A 350 34.89 -14.49 -9.26
CA VAL A 350 35.14 -13.28 -10.06
C VAL A 350 36.11 -13.61 -11.19
N GLY A 351 35.72 -13.29 -12.43
CA GLY A 351 36.47 -13.63 -13.64
C GLY A 351 36.04 -14.96 -14.29
N HIS A 352 35.23 -15.78 -13.62
CA HIS A 352 34.60 -16.97 -14.18
C HIS A 352 33.07 -16.79 -14.28
N PRO A 353 32.48 -16.73 -15.48
CA PRO A 353 31.08 -16.29 -15.63
C PRO A 353 30.03 -17.29 -15.16
N VAL A 354 30.39 -18.55 -14.94
CA VAL A 354 29.42 -19.60 -14.57
C VAL A 354 29.46 -19.76 -13.04
N PRO A 355 28.33 -19.55 -12.32
CA PRO A 355 28.25 -19.74 -10.88
C PRO A 355 28.03 -21.21 -10.52
N GLU A 356 28.43 -21.58 -9.30
CA GLU A 356 28.20 -22.87 -8.67
C GLU A 356 26.96 -22.80 -7.76
N ARG A 357 26.13 -23.83 -7.77
CA ARG A 357 24.93 -23.90 -6.93
C ARG A 357 25.30 -24.54 -5.60
N LEU A 358 25.07 -23.84 -4.49
CA LEU A 358 25.41 -24.29 -3.14
C LEU A 358 24.23 -25.00 -2.46
N VAL A 359 23.09 -24.32 -2.34
CA VAL A 359 21.95 -24.79 -1.56
C VAL A 359 20.68 -24.69 -2.40
N SER A 360 19.95 -25.80 -2.56
CA SER A 360 18.80 -25.92 -3.48
C SER A 360 17.87 -27.06 -3.06
N ASP A 361 17.42 -27.05 -1.82
CA ASP A 361 16.64 -28.12 -1.18
C ASP A 361 15.12 -27.89 -1.19
N GLY A 362 14.65 -26.85 -1.89
CA GLY A 362 13.23 -26.52 -2.05
C GLY A 362 12.62 -25.74 -0.88
N TYR A 363 13.43 -25.35 0.09
CA TYR A 363 13.06 -24.45 1.19
C TYR A 363 13.47 -23.01 0.89
N PHE A 364 13.01 -22.07 1.71
CA PHE A 364 13.50 -20.71 1.66
C PHE A 364 14.98 -20.71 2.05
N ASN A 365 15.87 -20.26 1.16
CA ASN A 365 17.29 -20.07 1.45
C ASN A 365 17.68 -18.67 1.00
N SER A 366 18.00 -17.78 1.94
CA SER A 366 18.15 -16.35 1.62
C SER A 366 19.26 -15.68 2.41
N ASP A 367 19.62 -14.50 1.91
CA ASP A 367 20.44 -13.52 2.61
C ASP A 367 21.84 -14.02 3.02
N PRO A 368 22.64 -14.56 2.08
CA PRO A 368 23.96 -15.06 2.40
C PRO A 368 24.89 -13.96 2.96
N ASP A 369 25.86 -14.38 3.76
CA ASP A 369 27.02 -13.59 4.17
C ASP A 369 28.25 -14.48 4.38
N PHE A 370 29.43 -14.00 3.99
CA PHE A 370 30.67 -14.76 4.17
C PHE A 370 31.19 -14.60 5.60
N ALA A 371 31.72 -15.70 6.16
CA ALA A 371 32.59 -15.59 7.32
C ALA A 371 33.84 -14.74 6.98
N PRO A 372 34.47 -14.05 7.95
CA PRO A 372 35.62 -13.19 7.68
C PRO A 372 36.84 -13.91 7.09
N ASP A 373 36.96 -15.23 7.29
CA ASP A 373 37.98 -16.06 6.67
C ASP A 373 37.64 -16.48 5.21
N GLY A 374 36.41 -16.19 4.77
CA GLY A 374 35.87 -16.56 3.47
C GLY A 374 35.62 -18.06 3.28
N ARG A 375 35.71 -18.89 4.32
CA ARG A 375 35.61 -20.36 4.16
C ARG A 375 34.20 -20.90 4.30
N SER A 376 33.29 -20.11 4.84
CA SER A 376 31.90 -20.51 5.05
C SER A 376 30.93 -19.36 4.78
N ILE A 377 29.66 -19.71 4.57
CA ILE A 377 28.56 -18.77 4.37
C ILE A 377 27.50 -19.01 5.43
N VAL A 378 27.03 -17.95 6.09
CA VAL A 378 25.78 -17.98 6.86
C VAL A 378 24.61 -17.58 5.96
N PHE A 379 23.47 -18.22 6.14
CA PHE A 379 22.22 -17.89 5.45
C PHE A 379 21.00 -18.22 6.32
N SER A 380 19.83 -17.74 5.92
CA SER A 380 18.55 -18.05 6.59
C SER A 380 17.79 -19.14 5.86
N SER A 381 17.23 -20.11 6.59
CA SER A 381 16.39 -21.16 6.01
C SER A 381 15.30 -21.71 6.91
N ASP A 382 14.12 -21.96 6.33
CA ASP A 382 12.90 -22.44 7.02
C ASP A 382 12.73 -23.97 7.01
N ARG A 383 13.75 -24.72 6.57
CA ARG A 383 13.73 -26.19 6.51
C ARG A 383 13.50 -26.91 7.84
N ALA A 384 13.62 -26.20 8.96
CA ALA A 384 13.33 -26.71 10.31
C ALA A 384 11.96 -26.25 10.86
N GLY A 385 11.13 -25.62 10.02
CA GLY A 385 9.83 -25.06 10.36
C GLY A 385 9.83 -23.53 10.25
N GLU A 386 10.56 -22.84 11.12
CA GLU A 386 10.72 -21.38 11.05
C GLU A 386 12.12 -21.04 10.51
N ALA A 387 12.32 -19.80 10.04
CA ALA A 387 13.60 -19.39 9.46
C ALA A 387 14.69 -19.35 10.53
N ASP A 388 15.66 -20.26 10.44
CA ASP A 388 16.86 -20.30 11.28
C ASP A 388 18.11 -19.89 10.50
N LEU A 389 19.18 -19.62 11.23
CA LEU A 389 20.53 -19.38 10.71
C LEU A 389 21.24 -20.72 10.47
N TRP A 390 21.80 -20.88 9.29
CA TRP A 390 22.55 -22.06 8.86
C TRP A 390 23.93 -21.63 8.35
N LEU A 391 24.94 -22.43 8.65
CA LEU A 391 26.31 -22.28 8.15
C LEU A 391 26.56 -23.34 7.09
N HIS A 392 27.11 -22.95 5.95
CA HIS A 392 27.57 -23.83 4.88
C HIS A 392 29.09 -23.71 4.73
N ASP A 393 29.82 -24.81 4.87
CA ASP A 393 31.27 -24.88 4.61
C ASP A 393 31.53 -24.99 3.11
N LEU A 394 32.37 -24.11 2.55
CA LEU A 394 32.60 -24.04 1.10
C LEU A 394 33.59 -25.10 0.59
N ASP A 395 34.38 -25.72 1.47
CA ASP A 395 35.34 -26.75 1.10
C ASP A 395 34.70 -28.15 1.15
N THR A 396 33.91 -28.42 2.20
CA THR A 396 33.30 -29.75 2.42
C THR A 396 31.85 -29.85 1.94
N GLY A 397 31.14 -28.72 1.84
CA GLY A 397 29.70 -28.67 1.59
C GLY A 397 28.85 -29.02 2.82
N ASP A 398 29.46 -29.19 3.98
CA ASP A 398 28.74 -29.52 5.22
C ASP A 398 27.91 -28.34 5.70
N GLU A 399 26.70 -28.63 6.18
CA GLU A 399 25.78 -27.63 6.72
C GLU A 399 25.52 -27.83 8.21
N ARG A 400 25.52 -26.74 8.97
CA ARG A 400 25.24 -26.73 10.41
C ARG A 400 24.23 -25.66 10.78
N ARG A 401 23.16 -26.06 11.48
CA ARG A 401 22.21 -25.14 12.10
C ARG A 401 22.87 -24.37 13.24
N LEU A 402 22.82 -23.04 13.20
CA LEU A 402 23.40 -22.13 14.18
C LEU A 402 22.37 -21.58 15.17
N SER A 403 21.13 -21.35 14.74
CA SER A 403 20.03 -20.92 15.61
C SER A 403 18.95 -21.98 15.71
N ALA A 404 18.28 -22.01 16.87
CA ALA A 404 17.06 -22.77 17.12
C ALA A 404 16.18 -21.93 18.07
N LEU A 405 15.95 -20.69 17.66
CA LEU A 405 15.34 -19.64 18.48
C LEU A 405 13.89 -19.41 18.03
N PRO A 406 12.99 -18.98 18.93
CA PRO A 406 11.63 -18.61 18.54
C PRO A 406 11.60 -17.48 17.50
N GLY A 407 10.66 -17.52 16.55
CA GLY A 407 10.47 -16.48 15.56
C GLY A 407 11.35 -16.68 14.32
N ALA A 408 11.36 -15.69 13.42
CA ALA A 408 12.23 -15.73 12.25
C ALA A 408 13.62 -15.16 12.58
N GLN A 409 14.69 -15.76 12.05
CA GLN A 409 16.03 -15.18 12.04
C GLN A 409 16.47 -14.93 10.60
N VAL A 410 16.37 -13.68 10.16
CA VAL A 410 16.63 -13.27 8.77
C VAL A 410 17.79 -12.27 8.66
N THR A 411 18.32 -12.12 7.44
CA THR A 411 19.38 -11.15 7.10
C THR A 411 20.65 -11.24 7.96
N PRO A 412 21.25 -12.44 8.11
CA PRO A 412 22.42 -12.63 8.95
C PRO A 412 23.65 -11.88 8.42
N ARG A 413 24.48 -11.41 9.36
CA ARG A 413 25.71 -10.66 9.10
C ARG A 413 26.81 -11.01 10.10
N PHE A 414 27.92 -11.53 9.63
CA PHE A 414 29.08 -11.84 10.45
C PHE A 414 29.73 -10.56 11.02
N SER A 415 30.11 -10.61 12.29
CA SER A 415 31.03 -9.62 12.84
C SER A 415 32.42 -9.75 12.20
N PRO A 416 33.23 -8.68 12.17
CA PRO A 416 34.57 -8.71 11.55
C PRO A 416 35.52 -9.76 12.15
N ASP A 417 35.32 -10.12 13.43
CA ASP A 417 36.08 -11.16 14.12
C ASP A 417 35.54 -12.60 13.91
N GLY A 418 34.37 -12.75 13.29
CA GLY A 418 33.71 -14.03 13.01
C GLY A 418 33.06 -14.68 14.22
N GLY A 419 33.13 -14.08 15.41
CA GLY A 419 32.60 -14.66 16.65
C GLY A 419 31.10 -14.42 16.88
N ARG A 420 30.50 -13.47 16.15
CA ARG A 420 29.11 -13.04 16.34
C ARG A 420 28.37 -12.90 15.02
N ILE A 421 27.04 -13.02 15.06
CA ILE A 421 26.16 -12.81 13.92
C ILE A 421 25.05 -11.84 14.30
N ALA A 422 24.94 -10.72 13.58
CA ALA A 422 23.77 -9.84 13.67
C ALA A 422 22.65 -10.37 12.76
N TYR A 423 21.41 -10.34 13.20
CA TYR A 423 20.23 -10.72 12.41
C TYR A 423 19.01 -9.90 12.82
N THR A 424 17.94 -9.99 12.04
CA THR A 424 16.66 -9.32 12.32
C THR A 424 15.56 -10.37 12.48
N ASP A 425 14.61 -10.12 13.38
CA ASP A 425 13.42 -10.97 13.54
C ASP A 425 12.17 -10.44 12.81
N GLN A 426 11.04 -11.14 12.94
CA GLN A 426 9.77 -10.76 12.30
C GLN A 426 9.21 -9.40 12.74
N ASP A 427 9.65 -8.89 13.89
CA ASP A 427 9.22 -7.61 14.48
C ASP A 427 10.18 -6.47 14.12
N GLY A 428 11.21 -6.76 13.31
CA GLY A 428 12.23 -5.80 12.91
C GLY A 428 13.23 -5.50 14.03
N VAL A 429 13.29 -6.32 15.08
CA VAL A 429 14.29 -6.19 16.14
C VAL A 429 15.62 -6.72 15.63
N VAL A 430 16.71 -5.99 15.91
CA VAL A 430 18.07 -6.45 15.62
C VAL A 430 18.63 -7.19 16.82
N TRP A 431 19.18 -8.37 16.56
CA TRP A 431 19.78 -9.28 17.52
C TRP A 431 21.24 -9.54 17.17
N VAL A 432 22.05 -9.84 18.18
CA VAL A 432 23.43 -10.33 18.03
C VAL A 432 23.55 -11.69 18.71
N LEU A 433 23.81 -12.74 17.93
CA LEU A 433 24.10 -14.10 18.40
C LEU A 433 25.60 -14.27 18.62
N ASP A 434 26.00 -14.64 19.84
CA ASP A 434 27.36 -15.08 20.14
C ASP A 434 27.54 -16.57 19.80
N LEU A 435 28.48 -16.89 18.90
CA LEU A 435 28.64 -18.25 18.37
C LEU A 435 29.36 -19.21 19.32
N ALA A 436 30.11 -18.70 20.30
CA ALA A 436 30.79 -19.53 21.29
C ALA A 436 29.82 -20.02 22.36
N THR A 437 28.89 -19.16 22.77
CA THR A 437 27.91 -19.44 23.84
C THR A 437 26.54 -19.85 23.32
N GLY A 438 26.21 -19.55 22.07
CA GLY A 438 24.87 -19.75 21.50
C GLY A 438 23.81 -18.78 22.05
N THR A 439 24.23 -17.67 22.67
CA THR A 439 23.32 -16.74 23.36
C THR A 439 22.98 -15.53 22.47
N PRO A 440 21.70 -15.28 22.17
CA PRO A 440 21.27 -14.07 21.48
C PRO A 440 21.16 -12.87 22.44
N ARG A 441 21.48 -11.68 21.96
CA ARG A 441 21.30 -10.41 22.66
C ARG A 441 20.53 -9.42 21.78
N GLN A 442 19.44 -8.87 22.31
CA GLN A 442 18.70 -7.79 21.67
C GLN A 442 19.53 -6.51 21.68
N VAL A 443 19.62 -5.80 20.56
CA VAL A 443 20.41 -4.56 20.46
C VAL A 443 19.61 -3.35 19.98
N THR A 444 18.37 -3.55 19.51
CA THR A 444 17.42 -2.46 19.22
C THR A 444 16.05 -2.74 19.85
N PRO A 445 15.20 -1.72 20.05
CA PRO A 445 13.76 -1.93 20.11
C PRO A 445 13.23 -2.46 18.75
N PRO A 446 11.94 -2.81 18.64
CA PRO A 446 11.30 -3.06 17.35
C PRO A 446 11.48 -1.88 16.40
N LEU A 447 11.86 -2.16 15.16
CA LEU A 447 11.99 -1.16 14.11
C LEU A 447 11.02 -1.50 12.99
N PHE A 448 10.32 -0.50 12.46
CA PHE A 448 9.37 -0.74 11.37
C PHE A 448 10.13 -1.03 10.07
N MET A 449 10.25 -2.31 9.68
CA MET A 449 10.94 -2.78 8.46
C MET A 449 12.34 -2.17 8.24
N PRO A 450 13.32 -2.47 9.12
CA PRO A 450 14.66 -1.94 8.98
C PRO A 450 15.42 -2.58 7.80
N GLY A 451 16.47 -1.89 7.35
CA GLY A 451 17.47 -2.44 6.44
C GLY A 451 18.42 -3.41 7.14
N ARG A 452 19.27 -4.05 6.34
CA ARG A 452 20.22 -5.05 6.85
C ARG A 452 21.28 -4.41 7.76
N PRO A 453 21.67 -5.08 8.86
CA PRO A 453 22.78 -4.63 9.68
C PRO A 453 24.10 -4.61 8.90
N SER A 454 25.01 -3.72 9.28
CA SER A 454 26.39 -3.67 8.79
C SER A 454 27.32 -3.32 9.94
N TRP A 455 28.42 -4.04 10.09
CA TRP A 455 29.33 -3.90 11.22
C TRP A 455 30.39 -2.82 10.98
N SER A 456 30.69 -2.03 12.00
CA SER A 456 31.96 -1.30 12.07
C SER A 456 33.13 -2.27 12.10
N ALA A 457 34.29 -1.86 11.60
CA ALA A 457 35.48 -2.72 11.52
C ALA A 457 35.99 -3.22 12.89
N ASP A 458 35.69 -2.52 13.98
CA ASP A 458 36.01 -2.93 15.35
C ASP A 458 34.95 -3.83 16.00
N GLY A 459 33.82 -4.09 15.31
CA GLY A 459 32.73 -4.91 15.80
C GLY A 459 31.97 -4.32 17.01
N ARG A 460 32.05 -3.00 17.23
CA ARG A 460 31.38 -2.30 18.35
C ARG A 460 30.13 -1.53 17.95
N THR A 461 29.95 -1.23 16.67
CA THR A 461 28.82 -0.46 16.15
C THR A 461 28.14 -1.23 15.02
N LEU A 462 26.81 -1.19 14.99
CA LEU A 462 26.03 -1.58 13.81
C LEU A 462 25.49 -0.34 13.11
N ALA A 463 25.46 -0.35 11.79
CA ALA A 463 24.73 0.61 10.96
C ALA A 463 23.63 -0.11 10.18
N LEU A 464 22.48 0.52 10.01
CA LEU A 464 21.37 0.02 9.20
C LEU A 464 20.47 1.17 8.75
N ALA A 465 19.61 0.93 7.75
CA ALA A 465 18.65 1.93 7.31
C ALA A 465 17.34 1.83 8.11
N ALA A 466 16.84 2.95 8.64
CA ALA A 466 15.59 2.99 9.38
C ALA A 466 14.77 4.23 8.99
N VAL A 467 13.44 4.13 8.96
CA VAL A 467 12.58 5.28 8.68
C VAL A 467 12.56 6.22 9.87
N LYS A 468 12.58 7.53 9.57
CA LYS A 468 12.28 8.58 10.52
C LYS A 468 11.10 9.41 9.98
N PRO A 469 9.89 9.25 10.54
CA PRO A 469 8.73 10.07 10.17
C PRO A 469 8.99 11.55 10.44
N TYR A 470 8.33 12.43 9.67
CA TYR A 470 8.39 13.88 9.91
C TYR A 470 7.44 14.33 11.04
N SER A 471 6.41 13.53 11.33
CA SER A 471 5.35 13.86 12.30
C SER A 471 4.67 12.60 12.82
N ARG A 472 3.94 12.69 13.93
CA ARG A 472 2.99 11.68 14.41
C ARG A 472 1.70 11.64 13.60
N ARG A 473 1.32 12.76 12.96
CA ARG A 473 0.10 12.85 12.15
C ARG A 473 0.21 12.13 10.81
N PHE A 474 1.38 12.19 10.18
CA PHE A 474 1.67 11.51 8.91
C PHE A 474 2.91 10.63 9.05
N ARG A 475 2.74 9.36 8.69
CA ARG A 475 3.74 8.31 8.86
C ARG A 475 4.94 8.44 7.92
N GLU A 476 4.78 9.13 6.79
CA GLU A 476 5.82 9.27 5.77
C GLU A 476 7.01 10.12 6.27
N GLY A 477 8.21 9.69 5.92
CA GLY A 477 9.45 10.40 6.24
C GLY A 477 10.60 10.02 5.33
N THR A 478 11.81 9.93 5.89
CA THR A 478 13.00 9.51 5.14
C THR A 478 13.64 8.27 5.76
N SER A 479 14.19 7.40 4.92
CA SER A 479 15.06 6.32 5.37
C SER A 479 16.45 6.89 5.65
N GLN A 480 16.89 6.79 6.90
CA GLN A 480 18.13 7.39 7.41
C GLN A 480 19.11 6.31 7.86
N VAL A 481 20.38 6.71 8.06
CA VAL A 481 21.39 5.85 8.68
C VAL A 481 21.13 5.85 10.19
N LEU A 482 20.77 4.68 10.72
CA LEU A 482 20.72 4.42 12.16
C LEU A 482 22.03 3.74 12.57
N THR A 483 22.75 4.30 13.54
CA THR A 483 23.87 3.61 14.21
C THR A 483 23.48 3.15 15.60
N VAL A 484 23.96 1.96 15.98
CA VAL A 484 23.71 1.28 17.26
C VAL A 484 25.06 1.00 17.92
N ASP A 485 25.36 1.70 19.01
CA ASP A 485 26.52 1.41 19.84
C ASP A 485 26.24 0.18 20.71
N LEU A 486 26.99 -0.89 20.52
CA LEU A 486 26.68 -2.19 21.11
C LEU A 486 26.96 -2.28 22.61
N ASP A 487 27.79 -1.39 23.16
CA ASP A 487 28.13 -1.38 24.58
C ASP A 487 27.10 -0.59 25.38
N SER A 488 26.71 0.58 24.88
CA SER A 488 25.79 1.50 25.55
C SER A 488 24.32 1.31 25.15
N GLY A 489 24.05 0.69 23.99
CA GLY A 489 22.71 0.61 23.40
C GLY A 489 22.24 1.93 22.77
N THR A 490 23.15 2.90 22.57
CA THR A 490 22.79 4.22 22.03
C THR A 490 22.39 4.13 20.56
N LEU A 491 21.25 4.71 20.21
CA LEU A 491 20.71 4.83 18.86
C LEU A 491 20.93 6.25 18.32
N THR A 492 21.54 6.40 17.14
CA THR A 492 21.76 7.70 16.49
C THR A 492 21.27 7.70 15.05
N TYR A 493 20.36 8.62 14.72
CA TYR A 493 19.86 8.84 13.36
C TYR A 493 20.68 9.92 12.65
N THR A 494 21.19 9.60 11.46
CA THR A 494 21.91 10.52 10.58
C THR A 494 21.26 10.54 9.20
N GLU A 495 20.87 11.73 8.72
CA GLU A 495 20.37 11.86 7.34
C GLU A 495 21.48 11.52 6.35
N PRO A 496 21.21 10.71 5.30
CA PRO A 496 22.21 10.40 4.29
C PRO A 496 22.66 11.66 3.56
N MET A 497 21.70 12.55 3.26
CA MET A 497 21.88 13.92 2.77
C MET A 497 20.68 14.75 3.24
N PRO A 498 20.79 16.10 3.32
CA PRO A 498 19.69 16.96 3.78
C PRO A 498 18.36 16.66 3.08
N HIS A 499 17.36 16.25 3.86
CA HIS A 499 16.01 15.89 3.40
C HIS A 499 15.96 14.77 2.36
N ALA A 500 17.03 13.99 2.17
CA ALA A 500 17.07 12.85 1.26
C ALA A 500 16.82 11.54 2.02
N SER A 501 16.44 10.51 1.27
CA SER A 501 16.18 9.17 1.80
C SER A 501 17.09 8.17 1.10
N ILE A 502 17.61 7.21 1.87
CA ILE A 502 18.13 5.97 1.30
C ILE A 502 17.01 5.35 0.44
N ALA A 503 17.39 4.82 -0.73
CA ALA A 503 16.47 4.49 -1.80
C ALA A 503 15.48 3.39 -1.40
N THR A 504 15.94 2.34 -0.69
CA THR A 504 15.10 1.34 -0.03
C THR A 504 15.72 0.93 1.31
N ARG A 505 14.95 0.25 2.16
CA ARG A 505 15.46 -0.40 3.39
C ARG A 505 15.57 -1.91 3.20
N GLY A 506 16.02 -2.33 2.02
CA GLY A 506 16.41 -3.71 1.72
C GLY A 506 17.93 -3.83 1.69
N ASP A 507 18.50 -3.85 0.49
CA ASP A 507 19.93 -4.07 0.25
C ASP A 507 20.71 -2.79 -0.12
N ASP A 508 20.06 -1.63 -0.08
CA ASP A 508 20.61 -0.35 -0.56
C ASP A 508 21.54 0.37 0.43
N GLY A 509 22.01 -0.36 1.44
CA GLY A 509 22.89 0.14 2.50
C GLY A 509 22.14 0.82 3.66
N PRO A 510 22.87 1.40 4.63
CA PRO A 510 24.31 1.64 4.63
C PRO A 510 25.14 0.35 4.81
N VAL A 511 26.27 0.27 4.11
CA VAL A 511 27.25 -0.84 4.25
C VAL A 511 28.64 -0.28 4.53
N TRP A 512 29.25 -0.75 5.62
CA TRP A 512 30.59 -0.36 6.04
C TRP A 512 31.68 -0.96 5.17
N SER A 513 32.70 -0.15 4.85
CA SER A 513 33.91 -0.67 4.22
C SER A 513 34.66 -1.61 5.17
N PRO A 514 35.29 -2.68 4.67
CA PRO A 514 36.03 -3.59 5.54
C PRO A 514 37.15 -2.93 6.36
N ASP A 515 37.72 -1.81 5.88
CA ASP A 515 38.74 -1.04 6.59
C ASP A 515 38.18 -0.02 7.61
N GLY A 516 36.86 0.07 7.73
CA GLY A 516 36.20 0.93 8.71
C GLY A 516 36.08 2.40 8.33
N ARG A 517 36.57 2.83 7.16
CA ARG A 517 36.72 4.26 6.83
C ARG A 517 35.53 4.88 6.10
N HIS A 518 34.63 4.07 5.53
CA HIS A 518 33.54 4.57 4.70
C HIS A 518 32.23 3.82 4.94
N LEU A 519 31.11 4.52 4.74
CA LEU A 519 29.81 3.91 4.49
C LEU A 519 29.43 4.10 3.02
N ALA A 520 28.80 3.10 2.43
CA ALA A 520 28.18 3.17 1.10
C ALA A 520 26.66 2.95 1.18
N PHE A 521 25.89 3.70 0.41
CA PHE A 521 24.43 3.60 0.34
C PHE A 521 23.88 4.10 -1.00
N VAL A 522 22.64 3.76 -1.32
CA VAL A 522 21.96 4.24 -2.53
C VAL A 522 20.99 5.37 -2.17
N VAL A 523 21.07 6.47 -2.90
CA VAL A 523 20.10 7.57 -2.87
C VAL A 523 19.84 8.01 -4.30
N GLU A 524 18.56 8.21 -4.63
CA GLU A 524 18.10 8.55 -5.99
C GLU A 524 18.64 7.58 -7.06
N SER A 525 18.51 6.28 -6.77
CA SER A 525 18.94 5.15 -7.63
C SER A 525 20.43 5.14 -7.98
N CYS A 526 21.26 5.91 -7.28
CA CYS A 526 22.72 5.98 -7.47
C CYS A 526 23.44 5.69 -6.16
N ALA A 527 24.62 5.07 -6.23
CA ALA A 527 25.47 4.83 -5.07
C ALA A 527 26.23 6.09 -4.67
N TRP A 528 26.35 6.26 -3.35
CA TRP A 528 27.08 7.29 -2.66
C TRP A 528 28.02 6.65 -1.64
N VAL A 529 29.17 7.29 -1.41
CA VAL A 529 30.13 6.91 -0.38
C VAL A 529 30.44 8.10 0.49
N VAL A 530 30.50 7.90 1.80
CA VAL A 530 30.83 8.95 2.78
C VAL A 530 31.94 8.47 3.72
N PRO A 531 32.94 9.29 4.03
CA PRO A 531 33.95 8.95 5.03
C PRO A 531 33.36 9.01 6.44
N VAL A 532 33.72 8.06 7.29
CA VAL A 532 33.20 7.94 8.66
C VAL A 532 34.29 7.68 9.69
N ASP A 533 34.00 8.01 10.95
CA ASP A 533 34.77 7.52 12.10
C ASP A 533 34.31 6.11 12.54
N ALA A 534 34.93 5.54 13.58
CA ALA A 534 34.58 4.21 14.10
C ALA A 534 33.13 4.08 14.62
N ARG A 535 32.46 5.20 14.92
CA ARG A 535 31.05 5.24 15.35
C ARG A 535 30.08 5.43 14.18
N GLY A 536 30.59 5.62 12.97
CA GLY A 536 29.79 5.85 11.77
C GLY A 536 29.41 7.31 11.58
N THR A 537 29.99 8.22 12.38
CA THR A 537 29.78 9.66 12.23
C THR A 537 30.42 10.14 10.94
N PHE A 538 29.68 10.90 10.14
CA PHE A 538 30.21 11.43 8.88
C PHE A 538 31.34 12.43 9.17
N THR A 539 32.52 12.19 8.61
CA THR A 539 33.70 13.07 8.76
C THR A 539 33.90 14.00 7.56
N GLY A 540 33.02 13.90 6.57
CA GLY A 540 32.98 14.72 5.36
C GLY A 540 31.67 14.52 4.59
N PRO A 541 31.45 15.25 3.49
CA PRO A 541 30.22 15.13 2.71
C PRO A 541 30.16 13.80 1.94
N PRO A 542 28.97 13.20 1.76
CA PRO A 542 28.78 12.09 0.83
C PRO A 542 29.14 12.47 -0.60
N ARG A 543 29.66 11.51 -1.36
CA ARG A 543 30.02 11.68 -2.77
C ARG A 543 29.41 10.57 -3.63
N GLN A 544 28.72 10.97 -4.69
CA GLN A 544 28.16 10.07 -5.68
C GLN A 544 29.28 9.33 -6.43
N VAL A 545 29.10 8.02 -6.64
CA VAL A 545 30.07 7.15 -7.32
C VAL A 545 29.51 6.43 -8.54
N THR A 546 28.18 6.37 -8.69
CA THR A 546 27.51 5.87 -9.90
C THR A 546 26.52 6.91 -10.45
N TYR A 547 26.18 6.79 -11.73
CA TYR A 547 25.23 7.65 -12.45
C TYR A 547 24.22 6.82 -13.26
N GLU A 548 23.97 5.61 -12.79
CA GLU A 548 23.14 4.59 -13.41
C GLU A 548 22.38 3.85 -12.31
N VAL A 549 21.30 3.14 -12.68
CA VAL A 549 20.52 2.32 -11.74
C VAL A 549 21.48 1.47 -10.91
N THR A 550 21.44 1.67 -9.60
CA THR A 550 22.29 1.02 -8.63
C THR A 550 21.43 0.53 -7.49
N ASP A 551 21.50 -0.76 -7.22
CA ASP A 551 20.77 -1.43 -6.14
C ASP A 551 21.69 -2.44 -5.44
N ALA A 552 21.35 -2.84 -4.22
CA ALA A 552 22.02 -3.92 -3.50
C ALA A 552 23.55 -3.76 -3.41
N VAL A 553 23.99 -2.65 -2.82
CA VAL A 553 25.41 -2.29 -2.70
C VAL A 553 26.11 -3.16 -1.67
N SER A 554 27.27 -3.70 -2.02
CA SER A 554 28.22 -4.32 -1.08
C SER A 554 29.66 -3.91 -1.43
N TRP A 555 30.61 -4.21 -0.55
CA TRP A 555 32.03 -3.94 -0.82
C TRP A 555 32.68 -5.10 -1.56
N LEU A 556 33.55 -4.80 -2.53
CA LEU A 556 34.42 -5.74 -3.22
C LEU A 556 35.87 -5.35 -2.88
N GLY A 557 36.43 -5.94 -1.84
CA GLY A 557 37.65 -5.44 -1.20
C GLY A 557 37.39 -4.13 -0.44
N THR A 558 38.37 -3.21 -0.39
CA THR A 558 38.29 -1.98 0.42
C THR A 558 38.05 -0.70 -0.38
N ASP A 559 38.20 -0.74 -1.71
CA ASP A 559 38.18 0.46 -2.56
C ASP A 559 37.19 0.36 -3.74
N ARG A 560 36.40 -0.72 -3.82
CA ARG A 560 35.37 -0.91 -4.84
C ARG A 560 34.05 -1.33 -4.22
N LEU A 561 32.97 -0.93 -4.88
CA LEU A 561 31.62 -1.40 -4.61
C LEU A 561 31.21 -2.45 -5.65
N LEU A 562 30.53 -3.49 -5.20
CA LEU A 562 29.69 -4.40 -5.96
C LEU A 562 28.25 -3.88 -5.89
N TYR A 563 27.50 -3.96 -6.98
CA TYR A 563 26.09 -3.58 -7.02
C TYR A 563 25.35 -4.25 -8.18
N LEU A 564 24.03 -4.17 -8.15
CA LEU A 564 23.16 -4.57 -9.25
C LEU A 564 22.77 -3.38 -10.11
N HIS A 565 22.79 -3.59 -11.42
CA HIS A 565 22.33 -2.66 -12.43
C HIS A 565 21.43 -3.41 -13.41
N ASN A 566 20.12 -3.19 -13.36
CA ASN A 566 19.18 -3.71 -14.35
C ASN A 566 19.28 -5.24 -14.59
N GLY A 567 19.56 -6.01 -13.54
CA GLY A 567 19.75 -7.47 -13.63
C GLY A 567 21.20 -7.92 -13.89
N GLU A 568 22.18 -7.01 -13.88
CA GLU A 568 23.61 -7.30 -14.06
C GLU A 568 24.39 -7.01 -12.78
N LEU A 569 25.40 -7.83 -12.50
CA LEU A 569 26.39 -7.54 -11.45
C LEU A 569 27.43 -6.56 -12.02
N ARG A 570 27.70 -5.48 -11.31
CA ARG A 570 28.70 -4.48 -11.69
C ARG A 570 29.57 -4.09 -10.51
N SER A 571 30.73 -3.53 -10.82
CA SER A 571 31.59 -2.91 -9.83
C SER A 571 32.10 -1.54 -10.25
N VAL A 572 32.29 -0.67 -9.27
CA VAL A 572 32.87 0.66 -9.47
C VAL A 572 33.88 0.95 -8.37
N GLY A 573 34.99 1.61 -8.70
CA GLY A 573 35.91 2.10 -7.68
C GLY A 573 35.29 3.28 -6.93
N ILE A 574 35.63 3.46 -5.65
CA ILE A 574 35.07 4.57 -4.86
C ILE A 574 35.41 5.92 -5.49
N GLY A 575 36.46 6.06 -6.32
CA GLY A 575 36.74 7.27 -7.10
C GLY A 575 35.67 7.68 -8.13
N GLY A 576 34.68 6.83 -8.41
CA GLY A 576 33.46 7.20 -9.15
C GLY A 576 33.58 7.27 -10.67
N ARG A 577 34.47 6.49 -11.31
CA ARG A 577 34.63 6.46 -12.77
C ARG A 577 34.77 5.02 -13.30
N ALA A 578 34.15 4.76 -14.45
CA ALA A 578 34.20 3.50 -15.21
C ALA A 578 33.70 2.25 -14.45
N PRO A 579 32.37 2.11 -14.26
CA PRO A 579 31.74 0.84 -13.94
C PRO A 579 32.25 -0.31 -14.81
N ARG A 580 32.43 -1.49 -14.21
CA ARG A 580 32.79 -2.73 -14.90
C ARG A 580 31.73 -3.77 -14.64
N GLU A 581 31.23 -4.40 -15.70
CA GLU A 581 30.40 -5.59 -15.58
C GLU A 581 31.22 -6.72 -14.94
N ILE A 582 30.57 -7.48 -14.06
CA ILE A 582 31.05 -8.78 -13.57
C ILE A 582 30.22 -9.82 -14.31
N PRO A 583 30.79 -10.52 -15.31
CA PRO A 583 30.04 -11.45 -16.13
C PRO A 583 29.34 -12.54 -15.30
N LEU A 584 28.04 -12.74 -15.56
CA LEU A 584 27.24 -13.80 -14.95
C LEU A 584 26.39 -14.49 -16.03
N SER A 585 26.65 -15.78 -16.23
CA SER A 585 25.93 -16.65 -17.14
C SER A 585 25.00 -17.59 -16.38
N LEU A 586 23.89 -17.04 -15.87
CA LEU A 586 22.84 -17.81 -15.22
C LEU A 586 21.57 -17.81 -16.09
N ARG A 587 21.09 -19.01 -16.44
CA ARG A 587 19.91 -19.21 -17.28
C ARG A 587 19.01 -20.29 -16.68
N TYR A 588 17.71 -20.14 -16.85
CA TYR A 588 16.72 -21.13 -16.47
C TYR A 588 15.76 -21.43 -17.62
N ARG A 589 15.04 -22.55 -17.50
CA ARG A 589 13.92 -22.89 -18.37
C ARG A 589 12.65 -22.90 -17.52
N PRO A 590 11.56 -22.29 -17.98
CA PRO A 590 10.26 -22.50 -17.34
C PRO A 590 9.94 -24.00 -17.25
N ALA A 591 9.40 -24.42 -16.12
CA ALA A 591 8.95 -25.79 -15.88
C ALA A 591 7.86 -26.18 -16.89
N ARG A 592 7.86 -27.46 -17.29
CA ARG A 592 6.88 -28.00 -18.22
C ARG A 592 6.12 -29.16 -17.59
N VAL A 593 4.86 -29.23 -17.99
CA VAL A 593 3.97 -30.38 -17.79
C VAL A 593 3.83 -31.01 -19.16
N GLU A 594 4.19 -32.28 -19.30
CA GLU A 594 4.00 -33.07 -20.53
C GLU A 594 2.85 -34.09 -20.37
N GLU A 595 2.26 -34.13 -19.18
CA GLU A 595 1.17 -35.00 -18.78
C GLU A 595 -0.10 -34.72 -19.60
N HIS A 596 -0.80 -35.81 -19.92
CA HIS A 596 -2.14 -35.81 -20.47
C HIS A 596 -3.10 -36.29 -19.39
N GLU A 597 -3.92 -35.38 -18.90
CA GLU A 597 -4.82 -35.62 -17.78
C GLU A 597 -6.28 -35.57 -18.25
N VAL A 598 -7.07 -36.54 -17.82
CA VAL A 598 -8.53 -36.49 -17.92
C VAL A 598 -9.06 -36.40 -16.50
N ILE A 599 -9.59 -35.22 -16.16
CA ILE A 599 -10.17 -34.93 -14.86
C ILE A 599 -11.65 -35.27 -14.91
N ARG A 600 -12.08 -36.26 -14.13
CA ARG A 600 -13.50 -36.57 -13.96
C ARG A 600 -14.07 -35.72 -12.83
N ALA A 601 -14.78 -34.64 -13.15
CA ALA A 601 -15.34 -33.72 -12.18
C ALA A 601 -16.84 -33.98 -11.93
N GLY A 602 -17.25 -33.94 -10.66
CA GLY A 602 -18.65 -34.01 -10.25
C GLY A 602 -19.45 -32.81 -10.76
N ALA A 603 -18.84 -31.63 -10.72
CA ALA A 603 -19.37 -30.42 -11.31
C ALA A 603 -18.27 -29.45 -11.78
N LEU A 604 -18.64 -28.49 -12.63
CA LEU A 604 -17.77 -27.44 -13.14
C LEU A 604 -18.47 -26.09 -13.13
N TRP A 605 -17.78 -25.08 -12.60
CA TRP A 605 -18.02 -23.68 -12.96
C TRP A 605 -16.91 -23.24 -13.91
N ASP A 606 -17.26 -22.71 -15.09
CA ASP A 606 -16.28 -22.36 -16.13
C ASP A 606 -15.78 -20.90 -16.06
N GLY A 607 -16.24 -20.13 -15.06
CA GLY A 607 -16.00 -18.69 -14.92
C GLY A 607 -17.10 -17.81 -15.54
N HIS A 608 -18.10 -18.39 -16.22
CA HIS A 608 -19.19 -17.66 -16.88
C HIS A 608 -20.57 -18.11 -16.45
N ALA A 609 -20.79 -19.43 -16.41
CA ALA A 609 -22.11 -20.00 -16.21
C ALA A 609 -22.74 -19.53 -14.87
N GLN A 610 -24.04 -19.25 -14.89
CA GLN A 610 -24.83 -18.90 -13.70
C GLN A 610 -25.21 -20.12 -12.85
N ARG A 611 -24.97 -21.33 -13.37
CA ARG A 611 -25.21 -22.62 -12.72
C ARG A 611 -24.06 -23.56 -13.04
N LEU A 612 -23.82 -24.53 -12.17
CA LEU A 612 -22.80 -25.54 -12.40
C LEU A 612 -23.18 -26.46 -13.57
N ARG A 613 -22.16 -26.92 -14.29
CA ARG A 613 -22.26 -28.01 -15.26
C ARG A 613 -21.90 -29.30 -14.54
N GLU A 614 -22.86 -30.19 -14.35
CA GLU A 614 -22.64 -31.45 -13.65
C GLU A 614 -21.99 -32.50 -14.56
N ARG A 615 -21.26 -33.43 -13.94
CA ARG A 615 -20.72 -34.65 -14.53
C ARG A 615 -19.97 -34.37 -15.82
N VAL A 616 -18.79 -33.78 -15.68
CA VAL A 616 -17.94 -33.39 -16.82
C VAL A 616 -16.57 -34.07 -16.76
N ASP A 617 -16.03 -34.41 -17.93
CA ASP A 617 -14.63 -34.75 -18.10
C ASP A 617 -13.90 -33.52 -18.66
N ILE A 618 -12.87 -33.03 -17.96
CA ILE A 618 -12.00 -31.94 -18.40
C ILE A 618 -10.69 -32.55 -18.89
N VAL A 619 -10.37 -32.34 -20.17
CA VAL A 619 -9.15 -32.87 -20.79
C VAL A 619 -8.08 -31.79 -20.74
N VAL A 620 -6.96 -32.11 -20.11
CA VAL A 620 -5.77 -31.25 -20.01
C VAL A 620 -4.62 -31.92 -20.75
N ASP A 621 -4.01 -31.19 -21.68
CA ASP A 621 -2.82 -31.63 -22.40
C ASP A 621 -1.74 -30.57 -22.26
N ARG A 622 -0.55 -30.96 -21.78
CA ARG A 622 0.62 -30.08 -21.66
C ARG A 622 0.29 -28.76 -20.95
N GLY A 623 -0.40 -28.88 -19.83
CA GLY A 623 -0.80 -27.75 -18.98
C GLY A 623 -1.93 -26.87 -19.51
N ARG A 624 -2.66 -27.32 -20.53
CA ARG A 624 -3.77 -26.56 -21.16
C ARG A 624 -5.05 -27.37 -21.19
N VAL A 625 -6.17 -26.74 -20.90
CA VAL A 625 -7.48 -27.34 -21.13
C VAL A 625 -7.68 -27.45 -22.63
N THR A 626 -7.91 -28.66 -23.15
CA THR A 626 -8.15 -28.92 -24.58
C THR A 626 -9.62 -29.20 -24.87
N ALA A 627 -10.35 -29.78 -23.91
CA ALA A 627 -11.77 -30.04 -24.04
C ALA A 627 -12.48 -30.04 -22.67
N VAL A 628 -13.77 -29.69 -22.69
CA VAL A 628 -14.70 -29.86 -21.55
C VAL A 628 -15.89 -30.65 -22.08
N LEU A 629 -15.98 -31.92 -21.71
CA LEU A 629 -16.91 -32.90 -22.28
C LEU A 629 -17.94 -33.33 -21.22
N PRO A 630 -19.16 -33.72 -21.62
CA PRO A 630 -20.03 -34.50 -20.73
C PRO A 630 -19.31 -35.78 -20.31
N GLN A 631 -19.43 -36.16 -19.03
CA GLN A 631 -18.87 -37.40 -18.51
C GLN A 631 -19.43 -38.59 -19.30
N ALA A 632 -18.54 -39.49 -19.70
CA ALA A 632 -18.90 -40.76 -20.32
C ALA A 632 -18.01 -41.89 -19.77
N ASP A 633 -18.17 -43.09 -20.31
CA ASP A 633 -17.34 -44.25 -19.98
C ASP A 633 -15.93 -44.13 -20.62
N ARG A 634 -15.17 -43.14 -20.16
CA ARG A 634 -13.77 -42.87 -20.54
C ARG A 634 -12.85 -43.23 -19.38
N SER A 635 -11.61 -43.60 -19.67
CA SER A 635 -10.56 -43.61 -18.64
C SER A 635 -10.29 -42.18 -18.16
N TYR A 636 -10.09 -42.02 -16.86
CA TYR A 636 -9.71 -40.76 -16.24
C TYR A 636 -8.50 -40.98 -15.33
N THR A 637 -7.70 -39.93 -15.15
CA THR A 637 -6.44 -39.97 -14.40
C THR A 637 -6.54 -39.22 -13.08
N VAL A 638 -7.45 -38.23 -12.99
CA VAL A 638 -7.74 -37.47 -11.77
C VAL A 638 -9.19 -37.67 -11.35
N ASP A 639 -9.41 -38.24 -10.17
CA ASP A 639 -10.74 -38.37 -9.58
C ASP A 639 -11.16 -37.09 -8.86
N ALA A 640 -12.09 -36.36 -9.45
CA ALA A 640 -12.76 -35.22 -8.83
C ALA A 640 -14.28 -35.42 -8.85
N SER A 641 -14.75 -36.67 -8.88
CA SER A 641 -16.17 -37.00 -9.08
C SER A 641 -17.06 -36.52 -7.93
N GLY A 642 -16.50 -36.35 -6.73
CA GLY A 642 -17.16 -35.74 -5.56
C GLY A 642 -16.93 -34.23 -5.41
N LEU A 643 -16.24 -33.58 -6.36
CA LEU A 643 -15.80 -32.19 -6.25
C LEU A 643 -16.38 -31.31 -7.36
N THR A 644 -16.43 -30.02 -7.07
CA THR A 644 -16.66 -28.96 -8.04
C THR A 644 -15.32 -28.39 -8.48
N VAL A 645 -15.09 -28.34 -9.79
CA VAL A 645 -13.93 -27.67 -10.39
C VAL A 645 -14.30 -26.24 -10.78
N LEU A 646 -13.39 -25.30 -10.54
CA LEU A 646 -13.52 -23.90 -10.96
C LEU A 646 -12.17 -23.37 -11.47
N PRO A 647 -12.12 -22.23 -12.18
CA PRO A 647 -10.85 -21.56 -12.43
C PRO A 647 -10.16 -21.26 -11.10
N GLY A 648 -8.84 -21.42 -11.07
CA GLY A 648 -8.06 -21.00 -9.92
C GLY A 648 -8.26 -19.51 -9.63
N LEU A 649 -8.32 -19.18 -8.34
CA LEU A 649 -8.54 -17.82 -7.89
C LEU A 649 -7.30 -16.97 -8.15
N ILE A 650 -7.53 -15.68 -8.39
CA ILE A 650 -6.50 -14.67 -8.59
C ILE A 650 -6.61 -13.64 -7.47
N ASP A 651 -5.57 -13.55 -6.65
CA ASP A 651 -5.43 -12.45 -5.69
C ASP A 651 -4.68 -11.30 -6.36
N ALA A 652 -5.41 -10.25 -6.73
CA ALA A 652 -4.84 -9.16 -7.53
C ALA A 652 -4.05 -8.14 -6.70
N HIS A 653 -3.95 -8.27 -5.38
CA HIS A 653 -3.14 -7.33 -4.59
C HIS A 653 -2.56 -8.06 -3.40
N ILE A 654 -1.27 -8.40 -3.48
CA ILE A 654 -0.50 -9.00 -2.39
C ILE A 654 0.90 -8.39 -2.33
N HIS A 655 1.68 -8.72 -1.32
CA HIS A 655 3.08 -8.37 -1.15
C HIS A 655 3.86 -9.60 -0.67
N TRP A 656 4.75 -10.16 -1.50
CA TRP A 656 5.53 -11.34 -1.09
C TRP A 656 6.59 -11.00 -0.04
N HIS A 657 7.15 -9.78 -0.08
CA HIS A 657 8.38 -9.45 0.64
C HIS A 657 8.25 -8.35 1.68
N LEU A 658 7.08 -7.72 1.83
CA LEU A 658 6.74 -6.77 2.91
C LEU A 658 6.95 -7.44 4.29
N ARG A 659 5.90 -8.03 4.87
CA ARG A 659 5.99 -8.93 6.04
C ARG A 659 6.28 -10.36 5.62
N GLY A 660 5.97 -10.68 4.37
CA GLY A 660 6.00 -12.03 3.80
C GLY A 660 7.41 -12.62 3.72
N ARG A 661 8.45 -11.78 3.75
CA ARG A 661 9.85 -12.21 3.79
C ARG A 661 10.19 -13.18 4.94
N HIS A 662 9.41 -13.14 6.02
CA HIS A 662 9.57 -14.02 7.19
C HIS A 662 8.76 -15.32 7.11
N TRP A 663 7.92 -15.49 6.08
CA TRP A 663 7.06 -16.65 5.90
C TRP A 663 7.76 -17.85 5.25
N GLY A 664 8.81 -17.59 4.46
CA GLY A 664 9.53 -18.62 3.73
C GLY A 664 8.67 -19.36 2.69
N ASP A 665 8.93 -20.65 2.48
CA ASP A 665 8.27 -21.50 1.47
C ASP A 665 6.79 -21.76 1.80
N ARG A 666 6.37 -21.54 3.05
CA ARG A 666 4.95 -21.65 3.45
C ARG A 666 4.04 -20.71 2.68
N GLN A 667 4.52 -19.52 2.32
CA GLN A 667 3.67 -18.46 1.78
C GLN A 667 2.99 -18.87 0.46
N GLY A 668 3.78 -19.41 -0.49
CA GLY A 668 3.28 -19.91 -1.76
C GLY A 668 2.31 -21.09 -1.58
N ARG A 669 2.62 -22.00 -0.66
CA ARG A 669 1.77 -23.15 -0.34
C ARG A 669 0.44 -22.77 0.29
N ALA A 670 0.41 -21.74 1.13
CA ALA A 670 -0.81 -21.22 1.74
C ALA A 670 -1.80 -20.73 0.67
N TRP A 671 -1.34 -19.95 -0.32
CA TRP A 671 -2.20 -19.53 -1.43
C TRP A 671 -2.75 -20.71 -2.24
N LEU A 672 -1.90 -21.67 -2.58
CA LEU A 672 -2.32 -22.87 -3.30
C LEU A 672 -3.31 -23.73 -2.51
N ALA A 673 -3.11 -23.90 -1.20
CA ALA A 673 -3.97 -24.69 -0.32
C ALA A 673 -5.39 -24.11 -0.19
N TYR A 674 -5.56 -22.82 -0.56
CA TYR A 674 -6.83 -22.11 -0.62
C TYR A 674 -7.26 -21.77 -2.07
N GLY A 675 -6.67 -22.45 -3.06
CA GLY A 675 -7.14 -22.41 -4.46
C GLY A 675 -6.73 -21.14 -5.22
N VAL A 676 -5.83 -20.33 -4.66
CA VAL A 676 -5.26 -19.15 -5.34
C VAL A 676 -4.09 -19.62 -6.20
N THR A 677 -4.27 -19.61 -7.52
CA THR A 677 -3.26 -20.11 -8.48
C THR A 677 -2.47 -18.99 -9.14
N THR A 678 -2.93 -17.73 -9.00
CA THR A 678 -2.25 -16.55 -9.52
C THR A 678 -2.31 -15.42 -8.50
N THR A 679 -1.22 -14.67 -8.42
CA THR A 679 -1.08 -13.49 -7.56
C THR A 679 -0.54 -12.31 -8.36
N ARG A 680 -0.97 -11.09 -8.02
CA ARG A 680 -0.39 -9.84 -8.54
C ARG A 680 0.11 -8.98 -7.38
N SER A 681 1.39 -8.65 -7.39
CA SER A 681 2.00 -7.69 -6.45
C SER A 681 2.08 -6.29 -7.05
N PRO A 682 1.40 -5.28 -6.46
CA PRO A 682 1.57 -3.88 -6.85
C PRO A 682 2.74 -3.20 -6.13
N GLY A 683 3.60 -3.94 -5.41
CA GLY A 683 4.87 -3.41 -4.91
C GLY A 683 5.68 -4.43 -4.12
N ASP A 684 6.92 -4.66 -4.48
CA ASP A 684 7.86 -5.50 -3.71
C ASP A 684 9.30 -5.03 -4.01
N PRO A 685 10.31 -5.40 -3.21
CA PRO A 685 11.71 -5.19 -3.58
C PRO A 685 12.00 -5.85 -4.94
N ALA A 686 12.57 -5.09 -5.88
CA ALA A 686 12.55 -5.44 -7.31
C ALA A 686 13.24 -6.76 -7.64
N TYR A 687 14.41 -7.00 -7.05
CA TYR A 687 15.20 -8.19 -7.33
C TYR A 687 14.64 -9.41 -6.62
N GLN A 688 14.10 -9.26 -5.42
CA GLN A 688 13.43 -10.33 -4.67
C GLN A 688 12.13 -10.76 -5.36
N PHE A 689 11.31 -9.81 -5.82
CA PHE A 689 10.13 -10.08 -6.66
C PHE A 689 10.53 -10.87 -7.92
N THR A 690 11.52 -10.36 -8.65
CA THR A 690 11.98 -10.98 -9.90
C THR A 690 12.50 -12.39 -9.63
N GLU A 691 13.29 -12.58 -8.58
CA GLU A 691 13.82 -13.87 -8.17
C GLU A 691 12.72 -14.86 -7.83
N THR A 692 11.73 -14.45 -7.03
CA THR A 692 10.62 -15.32 -6.60
C THR A 692 9.80 -15.75 -7.81
N ARG A 693 9.52 -14.83 -8.74
CA ARG A 693 8.84 -15.14 -9.99
C ARG A 693 9.62 -16.16 -10.83
N GLU A 694 10.94 -15.99 -10.97
CA GLU A 694 11.78 -16.92 -11.74
C GLU A 694 11.93 -18.29 -11.04
N ALA A 695 11.96 -18.32 -9.71
CA ALA A 695 11.95 -19.55 -8.91
C ALA A 695 10.63 -20.32 -9.10
N LEU A 696 9.49 -19.64 -9.07
CA LEU A 696 8.17 -20.24 -9.34
C LEU A 696 8.07 -20.73 -10.80
N GLU A 697 8.52 -19.92 -11.77
CA GLU A 697 8.50 -20.30 -13.19
C GLU A 697 9.39 -21.51 -13.49
N SER A 698 10.55 -21.61 -12.83
CA SER A 698 11.48 -22.73 -13.01
C SER A 698 11.11 -23.99 -12.21
N GLY A 699 10.15 -23.89 -11.28
CA GLY A 699 9.77 -24.97 -10.38
C GLY A 699 10.71 -25.12 -9.16
N GLY A 700 11.61 -24.16 -8.92
CA GLY A 700 12.47 -24.13 -7.73
C GLY A 700 11.73 -23.79 -6.43
N GLN A 701 10.53 -23.19 -6.54
CA GLN A 701 9.63 -22.92 -5.41
C GLN A 701 8.19 -23.35 -5.73
N VAL A 702 7.42 -23.66 -4.68
CA VAL A 702 6.02 -24.07 -4.79
C VAL A 702 5.09 -22.89 -4.48
N GLY A 703 4.31 -22.45 -5.46
CA GLY A 703 3.38 -21.35 -5.26
C GLY A 703 2.54 -21.01 -6.49
N PRO A 704 1.69 -19.98 -6.39
CA PRO A 704 0.92 -19.46 -7.51
C PRO A 704 1.83 -18.80 -8.55
N ARG A 705 1.30 -18.54 -9.75
CA ARG A 705 1.95 -17.62 -10.71
C ARG A 705 2.07 -16.24 -10.06
N LEU A 706 3.20 -15.57 -10.27
CA LEU A 706 3.46 -14.23 -9.74
C LEU A 706 3.60 -13.21 -10.86
N PHE A 707 2.66 -12.27 -10.91
CA PHE A 707 2.76 -11.04 -11.68
C PHE A 707 3.09 -9.89 -10.74
N GLY A 708 3.81 -8.87 -11.20
CA GLY A 708 4.00 -7.73 -10.33
C GLY A 708 4.84 -6.60 -10.89
N THR A 709 5.00 -5.60 -10.04
CA THR A 709 6.04 -4.58 -10.13
C THR A 709 7.12 -4.87 -9.08
N GLY A 710 8.30 -4.27 -9.26
CA GLY A 710 9.20 -4.03 -8.14
C GLY A 710 8.73 -2.83 -7.32
N GLU A 711 9.64 -1.95 -6.92
CA GLU A 711 9.31 -0.91 -5.94
C GLU A 711 8.32 0.13 -6.47
N ALA A 712 7.45 0.62 -5.59
CA ALA A 712 6.52 1.68 -5.94
C ALA A 712 7.25 3.04 -6.07
N ILE A 713 7.02 3.75 -7.17
CA ILE A 713 7.61 5.07 -7.42
C ILE A 713 6.83 6.11 -6.61
N ASP A 714 7.49 6.77 -5.66
CA ASP A 714 6.89 7.73 -4.76
C ASP A 714 7.58 9.11 -4.77
N GLY A 715 7.09 10.07 -4.00
CA GLY A 715 7.64 11.41 -3.91
C GLY A 715 8.82 11.57 -2.94
N SER A 716 8.93 12.76 -2.35
CA SER A 716 10.04 13.15 -1.47
C SER A 716 10.10 12.43 -0.13
N ARG A 717 9.00 11.78 0.28
CA ARG A 717 8.84 11.10 1.57
C ARG A 717 8.21 9.75 1.34
N VAL A 718 8.63 8.75 2.11
CA VAL A 718 8.25 7.34 1.96
C VAL A 718 7.92 6.70 3.29
N TYR A 719 7.26 5.55 3.27
CA TYR A 719 6.93 4.79 4.48
C TYR A 719 7.36 3.33 4.40
N TYR A 720 6.94 2.53 3.40
CA TYR A 720 7.34 1.12 3.32
C TYR A 720 8.81 0.97 2.86
N ASN A 721 9.45 -0.16 3.20
CA ASN A 721 10.86 -0.41 2.90
C ASN A 721 11.18 -0.56 1.39
N PHE A 722 10.18 -0.85 0.55
CA PHE A 722 10.29 -1.00 -0.91
C PHE A 722 9.67 0.16 -1.71
N MET A 723 9.67 1.38 -1.17
CA MET A 723 9.29 2.58 -1.94
C MET A 723 10.51 3.25 -2.54
N ARG A 724 10.36 3.89 -3.71
CA ARG A 724 11.43 4.67 -4.37
C ARG A 724 11.14 6.16 -4.24
N PRO A 725 11.77 6.86 -3.27
CA PRO A 725 11.61 8.30 -3.14
C PRO A 725 12.14 8.99 -4.39
N THR A 726 11.27 9.58 -5.21
CA THR A 726 11.61 10.13 -6.53
C THR A 726 11.44 11.64 -6.55
N ARG A 727 12.56 12.36 -6.66
CA ARG A 727 12.60 13.82 -6.51
C ARG A 727 12.93 14.57 -7.79
N SER A 728 13.46 13.88 -8.81
CA SER A 728 13.85 14.49 -10.07
C SER A 728 13.37 13.70 -11.29
N LEU A 729 13.26 14.36 -12.43
CA LEU A 729 12.95 13.69 -13.70
C LEU A 729 14.07 12.75 -14.18
N ALA A 730 15.33 13.05 -13.81
CA ALA A 730 16.46 12.18 -14.11
C ALA A 730 16.34 10.86 -13.37
N GLN A 731 16.01 10.93 -12.08
CA GLN A 731 15.74 9.74 -11.28
C GLN A 731 14.52 8.97 -11.80
N LEU A 732 13.42 9.66 -12.11
CA LEU A 732 12.24 9.01 -12.68
C LEU A 732 12.56 8.19 -13.95
N ALA A 733 13.49 8.67 -14.78
CA ALA A 733 13.96 7.92 -15.94
C ALA A 733 14.71 6.63 -15.54
N LEU A 734 15.57 6.68 -14.52
CA LEU A 734 16.24 5.49 -13.98
C LEU A 734 15.24 4.47 -13.42
N GLU A 735 14.22 4.91 -12.70
CA GLU A 735 13.17 4.02 -12.16
C GLU A 735 12.40 3.31 -13.30
N LEU A 736 12.09 4.03 -14.38
CA LEU A 736 11.42 3.48 -15.56
C LEU A 736 12.32 2.52 -16.35
N ASP A 737 13.63 2.81 -16.44
CA ASP A 737 14.62 1.94 -17.05
C ASP A 737 14.74 0.63 -16.28
N ARG A 738 14.76 0.68 -14.93
CA ARG A 738 14.75 -0.51 -14.06
C ARG A 738 13.51 -1.36 -14.28
N ALA A 739 12.33 -0.76 -14.30
CA ALA A 739 11.06 -1.46 -14.50
C ALA A 739 11.04 -2.22 -15.84
N LYS A 740 11.54 -1.60 -16.91
CA LYS A 740 11.66 -2.23 -18.23
C LYS A 740 12.69 -3.37 -18.22
N ALA A 741 13.87 -3.13 -17.65
CA ALA A 741 14.97 -4.09 -17.69
C ALA A 741 14.68 -5.37 -16.89
N LEU A 742 14.02 -5.24 -15.73
CA LEU A 742 13.64 -6.38 -14.87
C LEU A 742 12.30 -7.03 -15.31
N GLY A 743 11.70 -6.56 -16.41
CA GLY A 743 10.52 -7.16 -17.00
C GLY A 743 9.32 -7.14 -16.06
N TYR A 744 8.98 -5.97 -15.50
CA TYR A 744 7.78 -5.82 -14.69
C TYR A 744 6.51 -6.07 -15.52
N ASP A 745 5.44 -6.51 -14.86
CA ASP A 745 4.14 -6.77 -15.47
C ASP A 745 3.18 -5.57 -15.33
N LEU A 746 3.48 -4.66 -14.40
CA LEU A 746 2.85 -3.35 -14.23
C LEU A 746 3.84 -2.34 -13.64
N VAL A 747 3.46 -1.07 -13.59
CA VAL A 747 4.15 -0.03 -12.80
C VAL A 747 3.22 0.43 -11.68
N LYS A 748 3.79 0.75 -10.51
CA LYS A 748 3.06 1.37 -9.39
C LYS A 748 3.60 2.76 -9.11
N THR A 749 2.71 3.74 -9.02
CA THR A 749 3.02 5.04 -8.37
C THR A 749 2.36 5.12 -7.00
N TYR A 750 2.91 5.93 -6.11
CA TYR A 750 2.44 6.02 -4.73
C TYR A 750 2.09 7.44 -4.27
N VAL A 751 1.75 7.55 -2.98
CA VAL A 751 0.89 8.60 -2.46
C VAL A 751 1.51 9.99 -2.44
N ARG A 752 2.83 10.15 -2.51
CA ARG A 752 3.55 11.44 -2.53
C ARG A 752 4.11 11.78 -3.92
N LEU A 753 3.95 10.95 -4.95
CA LEU A 753 4.44 11.31 -6.30
C LEU A 753 3.61 12.46 -6.90
N PRO A 754 4.18 13.61 -7.30
CA PRO A 754 3.41 14.72 -7.86
C PRO A 754 2.63 14.32 -9.12
N VAL A 755 1.45 14.94 -9.34
CA VAL A 755 0.57 14.63 -10.49
C VAL A 755 1.31 14.76 -11.83
N SER A 756 2.19 15.74 -11.96
CA SER A 756 3.01 15.95 -13.16
C SER A 756 3.96 14.78 -13.45
N TYR A 757 4.48 14.13 -12.40
CA TYR A 757 5.35 12.96 -12.51
C TYR A 757 4.52 11.72 -12.78
N GLN A 758 3.40 11.53 -12.07
CA GLN A 758 2.44 10.44 -12.35
C GLN A 758 2.01 10.42 -13.82
N ARG A 759 1.65 11.57 -14.39
CA ARG A 759 1.27 11.68 -15.81
C ARG A 759 2.40 11.23 -16.75
N ARG A 760 3.66 11.57 -16.44
CA ARG A 760 4.82 11.13 -17.22
C ARG A 760 5.04 9.62 -17.10
N THR A 761 4.88 9.07 -15.90
CA THR A 761 4.98 7.64 -15.64
C THR A 761 3.90 6.86 -16.41
N VAL A 762 2.65 7.32 -16.41
CA VAL A 762 1.56 6.70 -17.19
C VAL A 762 1.90 6.65 -18.67
N VAL A 763 2.31 7.78 -19.25
CA VAL A 763 2.71 7.85 -20.67
C VAL A 763 3.88 6.92 -20.98
N ALA A 764 4.89 6.83 -20.10
CA ALA A 764 6.04 5.95 -20.30
C ALA A 764 5.66 4.46 -20.17
N ALA A 765 4.86 4.10 -19.17
CA ALA A 765 4.38 2.74 -18.94
C ALA A 765 3.55 2.24 -20.12
N HIS A 766 2.59 3.03 -20.60
CA HIS A 766 1.76 2.66 -21.76
C HIS A 766 2.57 2.49 -23.06
N ARG A 767 3.59 3.33 -23.29
CA ARG A 767 4.52 3.15 -24.41
C ARG A 767 5.31 1.84 -24.31
N ALA A 768 5.58 1.38 -23.11
CA ALA A 768 6.20 0.07 -22.85
C ALA A 768 5.17 -1.09 -22.85
N GLY A 769 3.88 -0.81 -23.02
CA GLY A 769 2.81 -1.80 -22.95
C GLY A 769 2.44 -2.21 -21.53
N LEU A 770 2.88 -1.50 -20.50
CA LEU A 770 2.63 -1.84 -19.10
C LEU A 770 1.42 -1.08 -18.54
N PRO A 771 0.47 -1.76 -17.87
CA PRO A 771 -0.54 -1.09 -17.08
C PRO A 771 0.08 -0.41 -15.84
N LEU A 772 -0.61 0.61 -15.33
CA LEU A 772 -0.18 1.34 -14.14
C LEU A 772 -1.31 1.50 -13.13
N SER A 773 -1.03 1.27 -11.84
CA SER A 773 -1.96 1.58 -10.75
C SER A 773 -1.39 2.51 -9.68
N SER A 774 -2.27 3.08 -8.85
CA SER A 774 -1.91 3.92 -7.70
C SER A 774 -3.02 3.93 -6.62
N HIS A 775 -2.99 4.90 -5.70
CA HIS A 775 -3.93 5.05 -4.57
C HIS A 775 -4.94 6.21 -4.76
N TYR A 776 -5.00 6.81 -5.95
CA TYR A 776 -5.87 7.95 -6.25
C TYR A 776 -6.84 7.61 -7.37
N LEU A 777 -8.06 8.11 -7.23
CA LEU A 777 -9.06 8.11 -8.29
C LEU A 777 -8.85 9.33 -9.20
N TYR A 778 -9.00 10.54 -8.65
CA TYR A 778 -8.78 11.79 -9.37
C TYR A 778 -7.48 12.46 -8.92
N PRO A 779 -6.62 12.95 -9.84
CA PRO A 779 -6.77 13.02 -11.30
C PRO A 779 -6.27 11.77 -12.07
N ALA A 780 -6.16 10.61 -11.42
CA ALA A 780 -5.57 9.42 -12.02
C ALA A 780 -6.33 8.93 -13.26
N GLU A 781 -7.67 8.93 -13.21
CA GLU A 781 -8.52 8.60 -14.34
C GLU A 781 -8.36 9.59 -15.51
N VAL A 782 -8.18 10.90 -15.26
CA VAL A 782 -8.04 11.91 -16.32
C VAL A 782 -6.63 12.00 -16.90
N ILE A 783 -5.64 11.38 -16.24
CA ILE A 783 -4.30 11.20 -16.82
C ILE A 783 -4.12 9.82 -17.47
N GLY A 784 -5.15 8.96 -17.43
CA GLY A 784 -5.18 7.67 -18.10
C GLY A 784 -4.68 6.49 -17.27
N MET A 785 -4.68 6.56 -15.94
CA MET A 785 -4.26 5.43 -15.10
C MET A 785 -5.19 4.21 -15.25
N ASP A 786 -4.65 2.99 -15.17
CA ASP A 786 -5.41 1.76 -15.43
C ASP A 786 -6.17 1.22 -14.22
N GLY A 787 -5.71 1.54 -13.00
CA GLY A 787 -6.33 1.08 -11.77
C GLY A 787 -6.02 1.90 -10.53
N MET A 788 -6.97 1.90 -9.59
CA MET A 788 -6.76 2.32 -8.21
C MET A 788 -6.80 1.10 -7.28
N GLU A 789 -5.88 1.07 -6.34
CA GLU A 789 -5.89 0.13 -5.23
C GLU A 789 -6.60 0.76 -4.01
N HIS A 790 -7.30 -0.09 -3.26
CA HIS A 790 -8.09 0.16 -2.06
C HIS A 790 -9.39 0.96 -2.27
N THR A 791 -10.44 0.72 -1.48
CA THR A 791 -11.63 1.62 -1.43
C THR A 791 -11.29 2.96 -0.80
N GLY A 792 -10.37 2.95 0.14
CA GLY A 792 -9.72 4.09 0.77
C GLY A 792 -8.44 3.58 1.43
N ALA A 793 -7.37 4.36 1.36
CA ALA A 793 -6.09 4.04 1.96
C ALA A 793 -5.37 5.33 2.35
N THR A 794 -4.12 5.20 2.79
CA THR A 794 -3.24 6.35 3.02
C THR A 794 -3.29 7.32 1.86
N ASN A 795 -3.43 8.59 2.19
CA ASN A 795 -3.53 9.66 1.22
C ASN A 795 -2.71 10.85 1.71
N ARG A 796 -2.02 11.53 0.80
CA ARG A 796 -1.19 12.70 1.12
C ARG A 796 -2.02 13.83 1.75
N LEU A 797 -3.34 13.85 1.52
CA LEU A 797 -4.29 14.80 2.10
C LEU A 797 -4.59 14.54 3.58
N GLY A 798 -4.36 13.32 4.10
CA GLY A 798 -4.83 12.89 5.43
C GLY A 798 -6.31 12.49 5.46
N TYR A 799 -6.93 12.33 4.29
CA TYR A 799 -8.28 11.81 4.08
C TYR A 799 -8.43 11.32 2.64
N SER A 800 -9.46 10.51 2.35
CA SER A 800 -9.73 9.98 1.02
C SER A 800 -10.76 10.81 0.24
N HIS A 801 -10.67 10.88 -1.08
CA HIS A 801 -11.74 11.39 -1.96
C HIS A 801 -12.61 10.27 -2.56
N THR A 802 -12.42 9.01 -2.14
CA THR A 802 -13.26 7.88 -2.60
C THR A 802 -14.21 7.36 -1.54
N VAL A 803 -13.86 7.51 -0.26
CA VAL A 803 -14.71 7.15 0.88
C VAL A 803 -14.60 8.20 2.01
N SER A 804 -15.71 8.45 2.70
CA SER A 804 -15.74 9.25 3.92
C SER A 804 -15.13 8.51 5.11
N ARG A 805 -15.01 9.17 6.26
CA ARG A 805 -14.57 8.52 7.52
C ARG A 805 -15.54 7.47 8.04
N LEU A 806 -16.79 7.49 7.56
CA LEU A 806 -17.77 6.43 7.80
C LEU A 806 -17.76 5.34 6.71
N GLY A 807 -16.76 5.36 5.82
CA GLY A 807 -16.58 4.38 4.75
C GLY A 807 -17.52 4.54 3.56
N ARG A 808 -18.33 5.61 3.52
CA ARG A 808 -19.34 5.85 2.48
C ARG A 808 -18.72 6.52 1.25
N ALA A 809 -19.12 6.07 0.07
CA ALA A 809 -18.77 6.71 -1.20
C ALA A 809 -19.97 7.44 -1.83
N TYR A 810 -19.73 8.58 -2.45
CA TYR A 810 -20.75 9.39 -3.12
C TYR A 810 -20.64 9.33 -4.64
N ALA A 811 -21.51 10.08 -5.34
CA ALA A 811 -21.61 9.98 -6.79
C ALA A 811 -20.31 10.33 -7.53
N ASP A 812 -19.43 11.18 -7.01
CA ASP A 812 -18.12 11.46 -7.60
C ASP A 812 -17.30 10.17 -7.79
N ALA A 813 -17.10 9.42 -6.72
CA ALA A 813 -16.29 8.21 -6.76
C ALA A 813 -16.89 7.14 -7.68
N VAL A 814 -18.18 6.82 -7.48
CA VAL A 814 -18.87 5.76 -8.24
C VAL A 814 -18.94 6.13 -9.72
N THR A 815 -19.30 7.37 -10.06
CA THR A 815 -19.43 7.81 -11.45
C THR A 815 -18.10 7.79 -12.18
N LEU A 816 -17.02 8.27 -11.55
CA LEU A 816 -15.70 8.31 -12.18
C LEU A 816 -15.17 6.90 -12.48
N PHE A 817 -15.31 5.93 -11.57
CA PHE A 817 -14.93 4.54 -11.85
C PHE A 817 -15.76 3.92 -12.98
N VAL A 818 -17.08 4.11 -12.97
CA VAL A 818 -17.97 3.58 -14.02
C VAL A 818 -17.65 4.18 -15.38
N ARG A 819 -17.35 5.48 -15.45
CA ARG A 819 -17.17 6.20 -16.72
C ARG A 819 -15.76 6.10 -17.28
N SER A 820 -14.73 6.03 -16.45
CA SER A 820 -13.34 5.86 -16.90
C SER A 820 -13.04 4.44 -17.34
N GLY A 821 -13.69 3.42 -16.76
CA GLY A 821 -13.31 2.03 -16.95
C GLY A 821 -11.99 1.65 -16.27
N MET A 822 -11.45 2.55 -15.43
CA MET A 822 -10.35 2.28 -14.52
C MET A 822 -10.77 1.20 -13.53
N SER A 823 -9.87 0.27 -13.20
CA SER A 823 -10.20 -0.76 -12.21
C SER A 823 -10.16 -0.22 -10.79
N ILE A 824 -10.95 -0.82 -9.89
CA ILE A 824 -10.75 -0.74 -8.45
C ILE A 824 -10.42 -2.11 -7.87
N THR A 825 -9.33 -2.20 -7.10
CA THR A 825 -9.02 -3.36 -6.25
C THR A 825 -9.35 -2.99 -4.81
N PRO A 826 -10.48 -3.41 -4.22
CA PRO A 826 -11.00 -2.77 -3.02
C PRO A 826 -10.24 -3.09 -1.73
N THR A 827 -9.54 -4.24 -1.67
CA THR A 827 -8.82 -4.74 -0.48
C THR A 827 -9.63 -4.50 0.80
N LEU A 828 -10.74 -5.24 0.99
CA LEU A 828 -11.68 -4.99 2.08
C LEU A 828 -11.07 -5.41 3.43
N PHE A 829 -10.15 -4.60 3.97
CA PHE A 829 -9.48 -4.82 5.26
C PHE A 829 -10.47 -5.02 6.41
N ASN A 830 -11.61 -4.34 6.33
CA ASN A 830 -12.69 -4.45 7.29
C ASN A 830 -13.42 -5.81 7.22
N SER A 831 -13.09 -6.68 6.25
CA SER A 831 -13.63 -8.05 6.15
C SER A 831 -13.34 -8.88 7.39
N ARG A 832 -12.37 -8.49 8.22
CA ARG A 832 -12.16 -9.05 9.56
C ARG A 832 -13.42 -9.07 10.43
N ALA A 833 -14.36 -8.14 10.19
CA ALA A 833 -15.59 -8.06 10.94
C ALA A 833 -16.47 -9.33 10.81
N ILE A 834 -16.30 -10.08 9.72
CA ILE A 834 -17.07 -11.32 9.48
C ILE A 834 -16.66 -12.45 10.44
N TYR A 835 -15.50 -12.39 11.10
CA TYR A 835 -15.08 -13.41 12.06
C TYR A 835 -16.00 -13.50 13.28
N ALA A 836 -16.83 -12.47 13.51
CA ALA A 836 -17.91 -12.53 14.49
C ALA A 836 -19.03 -13.50 14.09
N GLU A 837 -19.20 -13.77 12.79
CA GLU A 837 -20.23 -14.64 12.22
C GLU A 837 -19.65 -15.99 11.78
N ASP A 838 -18.40 -16.02 11.28
CA ASP A 838 -17.77 -17.20 10.69
C ASP A 838 -16.27 -17.27 10.96
N ARG A 839 -15.86 -18.27 11.76
CA ARG A 839 -14.47 -18.53 12.16
C ARG A 839 -13.83 -19.72 11.43
N SER A 840 -14.51 -20.30 10.45
CA SER A 840 -14.06 -21.52 9.77
C SER A 840 -12.66 -21.42 9.15
N LEU A 841 -12.26 -20.24 8.67
CA LEU A 841 -10.92 -20.00 8.13
C LEU A 841 -9.83 -19.85 9.21
N VAL A 842 -10.22 -19.38 10.40
CA VAL A 842 -9.33 -19.22 11.57
C VAL A 842 -9.05 -20.59 12.17
N GLU A 843 -10.10 -21.40 12.28
CA GLU A 843 -10.05 -22.74 12.92
C GLU A 843 -9.60 -23.84 11.96
N ASP A 844 -9.34 -23.51 10.68
CA ASP A 844 -8.92 -24.46 9.67
C ASP A 844 -7.52 -25.03 9.98
N PRO A 845 -7.34 -26.37 10.02
CA PRO A 845 -6.04 -26.99 10.24
C PRO A 845 -4.96 -26.56 9.23
N ARG A 846 -5.34 -26.23 7.99
CA ARG A 846 -4.41 -25.73 6.96
C ARG A 846 -3.81 -24.38 7.38
N THR A 847 -4.64 -23.48 7.89
CA THR A 847 -4.18 -22.17 8.38
C THR A 847 -3.19 -22.37 9.52
N ARG A 848 -3.52 -23.21 10.50
CA ARG A 848 -2.64 -23.50 11.63
C ARG A 848 -1.29 -24.09 11.23
N ALA A 849 -1.25 -24.93 10.19
CA ALA A 849 -0.02 -25.57 9.74
C ALA A 849 0.85 -24.68 8.83
N LEU A 850 0.22 -23.86 7.98
CA LEU A 850 0.91 -23.06 6.96
C LEU A 850 1.19 -21.62 7.39
N PHE A 851 0.63 -21.14 8.50
CA PHE A 851 1.00 -19.84 9.04
C PHE A 851 2.19 -20.03 9.98
N PRO A 852 3.22 -19.15 9.92
CA PRO A 852 4.18 -19.04 11.00
C PRO A 852 3.46 -18.87 12.36
N SER A 853 4.06 -19.38 13.44
CA SER A 853 3.36 -19.49 14.72
C SER A 853 2.87 -18.13 15.26
N TRP A 854 3.68 -17.08 15.09
CA TRP A 854 3.34 -15.71 15.48
C TRP A 854 2.24 -15.09 14.61
N GLU A 855 2.25 -15.36 13.30
CA GLU A 855 1.20 -14.91 12.36
C GLU A 855 -0.15 -15.55 12.68
N TYR A 856 -0.15 -16.86 12.99
CA TYR A 856 -1.36 -17.55 13.41
C TYR A 856 -1.90 -17.00 14.74
N ALA A 857 -1.03 -16.72 15.72
CA ALA A 857 -1.43 -16.12 16.98
C ALA A 857 -2.06 -14.72 16.79
N GLN A 858 -1.47 -13.88 15.95
CA GLN A 858 -2.04 -12.58 15.58
C GLN A 858 -3.37 -12.71 14.86
N TYR A 859 -3.49 -13.70 13.97
CA TYR A 859 -4.73 -13.96 13.25
C TYR A 859 -5.87 -14.37 14.21
N VAL A 860 -5.58 -15.25 15.18
CA VAL A 860 -6.54 -15.61 16.24
C VAL A 860 -6.94 -14.39 17.07
N ALA A 861 -5.98 -13.57 17.50
CA ALA A 861 -6.27 -12.35 18.26
C ALA A 861 -7.16 -11.37 17.47
N LYS A 862 -6.88 -11.17 16.18
CA LYS A 862 -7.71 -10.36 15.26
C LYS A 862 -9.13 -10.90 15.15
N ALA A 863 -9.30 -12.23 15.12
CA ALA A 863 -10.60 -12.88 15.09
C ALA A 863 -11.36 -12.77 16.43
N ASP A 864 -10.65 -12.82 17.56
CA ASP A 864 -11.24 -12.67 18.89
C ASP A 864 -11.68 -11.22 19.15
N GLU A 865 -10.93 -10.23 18.67
CA GLU A 865 -11.31 -8.82 18.72
C GLU A 865 -12.65 -8.56 17.99
N ALA A 866 -12.91 -9.28 16.90
CA ALA A 866 -14.17 -9.18 16.17
C ALA A 866 -15.41 -9.59 17.00
N LEU A 867 -15.23 -10.32 18.10
CA LEU A 867 -16.31 -10.69 19.03
C LEU A 867 -16.61 -9.58 20.05
N THR A 868 -15.81 -8.52 20.09
CA THR A 868 -15.98 -7.41 21.03
C THR A 868 -16.91 -6.33 20.46
N PRO A 869 -17.48 -5.44 21.31
CA PRO A 869 -18.29 -4.32 20.83
C PRO A 869 -17.56 -3.36 19.87
N ALA A 870 -16.22 -3.35 19.87
CA ALA A 870 -15.41 -2.55 18.95
C ALA A 870 -15.67 -2.93 17.48
N ASN A 871 -16.10 -4.18 17.22
CA ASN A 871 -16.39 -4.68 15.88
C ASN A 871 -17.55 -3.95 15.18
N ALA A 872 -18.44 -3.29 15.92
CA ALA A 872 -19.57 -2.56 15.33
C ALA A 872 -19.12 -1.48 14.32
N VAL A 873 -17.98 -0.84 14.57
CA VAL A 873 -17.41 0.17 13.67
C VAL A 873 -16.91 -0.50 12.38
N PHE A 874 -16.12 -1.58 12.51
CA PHE A 874 -15.58 -2.33 11.36
C PHE A 874 -16.67 -2.94 10.49
N ALA A 875 -17.74 -3.46 11.10
CA ALA A 875 -18.90 -3.98 10.38
C ALA A 875 -19.63 -2.88 9.57
N ALA A 876 -19.78 -1.67 10.14
CA ALA A 876 -20.38 -0.54 9.44
C ALA A 876 -19.51 -0.06 8.27
N LEU A 877 -18.19 0.06 8.48
CA LEU A 877 -17.23 0.41 7.43
C LEU A 877 -17.22 -0.63 6.31
N LEU A 878 -17.21 -1.93 6.65
CA LEU A 878 -17.26 -3.03 5.69
C LEU A 878 -18.52 -2.94 4.81
N ALA A 879 -19.69 -2.74 5.42
CA ALA A 879 -20.94 -2.60 4.69
C ALA A 879 -20.91 -1.43 3.70
N ALA A 880 -20.38 -0.27 4.13
CA ALA A 880 -20.26 0.91 3.27
C ALA A 880 -19.23 0.72 2.14
N ASN A 881 -18.11 0.05 2.41
CA ASN A 881 -17.10 -0.27 1.40
C ASN A 881 -17.64 -1.27 0.35
N VAL A 882 -18.37 -2.31 0.78
CA VAL A 882 -19.00 -3.25 -0.18
C VAL A 882 -20.10 -2.56 -0.99
N ASP A 883 -20.90 -1.66 -0.39
CA ASP A 883 -21.91 -0.89 -1.11
C ASP A 883 -21.29 -0.05 -2.25
N MET A 884 -20.18 0.65 -2.00
CA MET A 884 -19.43 1.36 -3.04
C MET A 884 -19.06 0.43 -4.20
N VAL A 885 -18.42 -0.70 -3.88
CA VAL A 885 -17.91 -1.65 -4.88
C VAL A 885 -19.06 -2.31 -5.64
N LEU A 886 -20.18 -2.59 -4.99
CA LEU A 886 -21.38 -3.15 -5.61
C LEU A 886 -22.02 -2.16 -6.59
N ARG A 887 -22.13 -0.88 -6.21
CA ARG A 887 -22.63 0.18 -7.10
C ARG A 887 -21.72 0.37 -8.31
N ILE A 888 -20.40 0.32 -8.13
CA ILE A 888 -19.44 0.35 -9.25
C ILE A 888 -19.64 -0.87 -10.15
N HIS A 889 -19.66 -2.09 -9.59
CA HIS A 889 -19.80 -3.33 -10.35
C HIS A 889 -21.09 -3.36 -11.18
N ARG A 890 -22.24 -3.11 -10.55
CA ARG A 890 -23.55 -3.12 -11.24
C ARG A 890 -23.77 -1.91 -12.14
N GLY A 891 -23.03 -0.82 -11.92
CA GLY A 891 -22.94 0.32 -12.83
C GLY A 891 -22.12 0.06 -14.10
N GLY A 892 -21.47 -1.10 -14.22
CA GLY A 892 -20.60 -1.46 -15.35
C GLY A 892 -19.13 -1.09 -15.17
N GLY A 893 -18.73 -0.64 -13.98
CA GLY A 893 -17.33 -0.39 -13.62
C GLY A 893 -16.52 -1.68 -13.42
N PHE A 894 -15.20 -1.55 -13.35
CA PHE A 894 -14.29 -2.69 -13.36
C PHE A 894 -13.73 -3.02 -11.97
N VAL A 895 -14.31 -4.02 -11.29
CA VAL A 895 -13.89 -4.46 -9.95
C VAL A 895 -13.02 -5.73 -10.05
N ILE A 896 -11.86 -5.72 -9.42
CA ILE A 896 -10.99 -6.90 -9.26
C ILE A 896 -10.74 -7.15 -7.77
N ALA A 897 -10.73 -8.40 -7.31
CA ALA A 897 -10.48 -8.74 -5.91
C ALA A 897 -8.98 -8.78 -5.62
N GLY A 898 -8.60 -8.28 -4.45
CA GLY A 898 -7.25 -8.36 -3.91
C GLY A 898 -7.29 -8.13 -2.40
N THR A 899 -6.22 -8.45 -1.69
CA THR A 899 -6.24 -8.56 -0.23
C THR A 899 -5.31 -7.61 0.51
N ASP A 900 -4.27 -7.16 -0.16
CA ASP A 900 -3.11 -6.51 0.45
C ASP A 900 -2.36 -7.40 1.46
N ALA A 901 -2.46 -8.73 1.33
CA ALA A 901 -1.74 -9.65 2.21
C ALA A 901 -0.21 -9.51 2.03
N PRO A 902 0.60 -9.49 3.10
CA PRO A 902 0.29 -9.85 4.48
C PRO A 902 -0.11 -8.69 5.41
N LEU A 903 -0.47 -7.49 4.89
CA LEU A 903 -1.13 -6.48 5.72
C LEU A 903 -2.51 -6.99 6.17
N ASP A 904 -3.21 -7.69 5.26
CA ASP A 904 -4.26 -8.64 5.62
C ASP A 904 -3.74 -10.08 5.63
N ASN A 905 -4.56 -11.06 6.02
CA ASN A 905 -4.10 -12.44 6.22
C ASN A 905 -3.81 -13.17 4.90
N VAL A 906 -2.63 -13.76 4.73
CA VAL A 906 -2.24 -14.51 3.51
C VAL A 906 -3.26 -15.59 3.17
N ALA A 907 -3.67 -15.65 1.89
CA ALA A 907 -4.61 -16.59 1.29
C ALA A 907 -6.08 -16.53 1.81
N VAL A 908 -6.28 -16.57 3.12
CA VAL A 908 -7.63 -16.64 3.73
C VAL A 908 -8.40 -15.33 3.61
N SER A 909 -7.72 -14.19 3.54
CA SER A 909 -8.37 -12.89 3.37
C SER A 909 -9.11 -12.78 2.03
N LEU A 910 -8.65 -13.43 0.95
CA LEU A 910 -9.39 -13.39 -0.33
C LEU A 910 -10.78 -14.03 -0.16
N HIS A 911 -10.84 -15.16 0.55
CA HIS A 911 -12.10 -15.82 0.89
C HIS A 911 -12.96 -14.97 1.83
N ALA A 912 -12.35 -14.28 2.80
CA ALA A 912 -13.05 -13.34 3.67
C ALA A 912 -13.66 -12.16 2.88
N ASN A 913 -12.92 -11.60 1.92
CA ASN A 913 -13.38 -10.56 1.01
C ASN A 913 -14.59 -11.04 0.19
N LEU A 914 -14.52 -12.25 -0.40
CA LEU A 914 -15.64 -12.83 -1.16
C LEU A 914 -16.88 -13.07 -0.30
N ARG A 915 -16.71 -13.58 0.93
CA ARG A 915 -17.79 -13.74 1.90
C ARG A 915 -18.42 -12.39 2.28
N ALA A 916 -17.60 -11.37 2.51
CA ALA A 916 -18.08 -10.01 2.81
C ALA A 916 -18.87 -9.40 1.64
N MET A 917 -18.38 -9.57 0.40
CA MET A 917 -19.12 -9.14 -0.79
C MET A 917 -20.51 -9.77 -0.84
N VAL A 918 -20.60 -11.10 -0.67
CA VAL A 918 -21.89 -11.81 -0.70
C VAL A 918 -22.80 -11.41 0.45
N ARG A 919 -22.24 -11.28 1.67
CA ARG A 919 -22.95 -10.87 2.87
C ARG A 919 -23.64 -9.51 2.74
N HIS A 920 -23.09 -8.61 1.91
CA HIS A 920 -23.59 -7.26 1.68
C HIS A 920 -24.14 -7.03 0.26
N GLY A 921 -24.50 -8.10 -0.47
CA GLY A 921 -25.41 -8.02 -1.62
C GLY A 921 -24.87 -8.44 -2.98
N PHE A 922 -23.59 -8.81 -3.10
CA PHE A 922 -23.13 -9.56 -4.27
C PHE A 922 -23.79 -10.94 -4.30
N THR A 923 -24.07 -11.46 -5.49
CA THR A 923 -24.27 -12.90 -5.65
C THR A 923 -22.91 -13.62 -5.59
N PRO A 924 -22.85 -14.92 -5.24
CA PRO A 924 -21.60 -15.67 -5.31
C PRO A 924 -20.96 -15.64 -6.71
N HIS A 925 -21.76 -15.63 -7.77
CA HIS A 925 -21.29 -15.47 -9.16
C HIS A 925 -20.59 -14.13 -9.41
N GLU A 926 -21.20 -13.02 -8.98
CA GLU A 926 -20.62 -11.68 -9.10
C GLU A 926 -19.32 -11.59 -8.27
N ALA A 927 -19.30 -12.15 -7.05
CA ALA A 927 -18.11 -12.15 -6.20
C ALA A 927 -16.96 -12.96 -6.83
N LEU A 928 -17.20 -14.21 -7.23
CA LEU A 928 -16.18 -15.07 -7.86
C LEU A 928 -15.65 -14.49 -9.17
N THR A 929 -16.49 -13.77 -9.92
CA THR A 929 -16.07 -13.02 -11.12
C THR A 929 -14.94 -12.02 -10.81
N THR A 930 -15.00 -11.35 -9.65
CA THR A 930 -13.96 -10.39 -9.24
C THR A 930 -12.63 -11.06 -8.90
N ALA A 931 -12.62 -12.34 -8.54
CA ALA A 931 -11.43 -13.12 -8.19
C ALA A 931 -10.98 -14.13 -9.28
N THR A 932 -11.56 -14.07 -10.48
CA THR A 932 -11.21 -14.98 -11.59
C THR A 932 -11.03 -14.21 -12.90
N ARG A 933 -12.10 -14.07 -13.70
CA ARG A 933 -12.02 -13.49 -15.05
C ARG A 933 -11.66 -12.00 -15.06
N ASN A 934 -12.10 -11.22 -14.07
CA ASN A 934 -11.82 -9.78 -14.05
C ASN A 934 -10.31 -9.49 -13.89
N PRO A 935 -9.61 -10.03 -12.89
CA PRO A 935 -8.17 -9.84 -12.77
C PRO A 935 -7.40 -10.49 -13.92
N ALA A 936 -7.85 -11.62 -14.46
CA ALA A 936 -7.28 -12.19 -15.69
C ALA A 936 -7.38 -11.21 -16.88
N ARG A 937 -8.52 -10.53 -17.03
CA ARG A 937 -8.70 -9.47 -18.03
C ARG A 937 -7.78 -8.28 -17.78
N TRP A 938 -7.60 -7.87 -16.53
CA TRP A 938 -6.70 -6.77 -16.17
C TRP A 938 -5.24 -7.08 -16.56
N LEU A 939 -4.81 -8.33 -16.39
CA LEU A 939 -3.48 -8.83 -16.77
C LEU A 939 -3.32 -9.08 -18.29
N GLY A 940 -4.35 -8.79 -19.12
CA GLY A 940 -4.31 -9.08 -20.55
C GLY A 940 -4.42 -10.57 -20.90
N LEU A 941 -4.92 -11.39 -19.98
CA LEU A 941 -4.99 -12.86 -20.06
C LEU A 941 -6.44 -13.38 -20.13
N SER A 942 -7.39 -12.55 -20.60
CA SER A 942 -8.79 -12.95 -20.84
C SER A 942 -8.86 -14.23 -21.67
N GLY A 943 -9.67 -15.19 -21.24
CA GLY A 943 -9.81 -16.46 -21.94
C GLY A 943 -8.59 -17.39 -21.89
N ARG A 944 -7.53 -17.00 -21.19
CA ARG A 944 -6.32 -17.81 -20.94
C ARG A 944 -6.16 -18.17 -19.46
N LEU A 945 -6.54 -17.26 -18.56
CA LEU A 945 -6.65 -17.47 -17.11
C LEU A 945 -8.04 -17.06 -16.62
N GLY A 946 -8.43 -17.51 -15.42
CA GLY A 946 -9.71 -17.16 -14.80
C GLY A 946 -10.95 -17.78 -15.48
N GLU A 947 -10.76 -18.74 -16.39
CA GLU A 947 -11.80 -19.45 -17.13
C GLU A 947 -11.40 -20.92 -17.36
N VAL A 948 -12.37 -21.84 -17.41
CA VAL A 948 -12.14 -23.25 -17.79
C VAL A 948 -12.72 -23.51 -19.17
N ARG A 949 -11.86 -23.46 -20.20
CA ARG A 949 -12.27 -23.64 -21.60
C ARG A 949 -11.11 -24.12 -22.48
N PRO A 950 -11.38 -24.69 -23.67
CA PRO A 950 -10.34 -25.02 -24.62
C PRO A 950 -9.38 -23.86 -24.90
N GLY A 951 -8.09 -24.11 -24.78
CA GLY A 951 -7.02 -23.11 -24.94
C GLY A 951 -6.69 -22.28 -23.70
N ALA A 952 -7.40 -22.43 -22.59
CA ALA A 952 -7.00 -21.84 -21.31
C ALA A 952 -5.87 -22.66 -20.66
N PHE A 953 -5.09 -22.02 -19.78
CA PHE A 953 -4.15 -22.73 -18.92
C PHE A 953 -4.93 -23.54 -17.88
N ALA A 954 -4.41 -24.72 -17.54
CA ALA A 954 -4.98 -25.57 -16.50
C ALA A 954 -4.57 -25.05 -15.11
N ASP A 955 -5.08 -23.87 -14.78
CA ASP A 955 -4.98 -23.22 -13.48
C ASP A 955 -6.35 -23.37 -12.80
N LEU A 956 -6.50 -24.41 -11.97
CA LEU A 956 -7.79 -24.92 -11.48
C LEU A 956 -7.79 -25.10 -9.96
N ALA A 957 -8.94 -24.86 -9.33
CA ALA A 957 -9.21 -25.24 -7.94
C ALA A 957 -10.31 -26.31 -7.90
N PHE A 958 -10.16 -27.27 -6.98
CA PHE A 958 -11.07 -28.40 -6.81
C PHE A 958 -11.63 -28.35 -5.39
N VAL A 959 -12.92 -28.05 -5.27
CA VAL A 959 -13.55 -27.74 -3.99
C VAL A 959 -14.70 -28.69 -3.66
N GLU A 960 -14.92 -28.92 -2.38
CA GLU A 960 -16.15 -29.56 -1.89
C GLU A 960 -17.32 -28.57 -1.89
N GLY A 961 -18.50 -29.03 -2.29
CA GLY A 961 -19.72 -28.23 -2.31
C GLY A 961 -19.88 -27.35 -3.56
N ASN A 962 -20.85 -26.44 -3.53
CA ASN A 962 -21.23 -25.57 -4.65
C ASN A 962 -20.95 -24.09 -4.33
N PRO A 963 -19.86 -23.50 -4.86
CA PRO A 963 -19.52 -22.09 -4.63
C PRO A 963 -20.53 -21.07 -5.17
N LEU A 964 -21.45 -21.47 -6.08
CA LEU A 964 -22.49 -20.59 -6.60
C LEU A 964 -23.72 -20.51 -5.68
N GLU A 965 -23.89 -21.49 -4.78
CA GLU A 965 -24.95 -21.51 -3.76
C GLU A 965 -24.42 -21.01 -2.40
N ASP A 966 -23.23 -21.46 -2.01
CA ASP A 966 -22.55 -21.02 -0.79
C ASP A 966 -21.11 -20.64 -1.12
N ILE A 967 -20.82 -19.34 -1.09
CA ILE A 967 -19.49 -18.81 -1.39
C ILE A 967 -18.40 -19.38 -0.46
N ARG A 968 -18.74 -19.89 0.73
CA ARG A 968 -17.76 -20.52 1.64
C ARG A 968 -17.14 -21.78 1.04
N ALA A 969 -17.86 -22.48 0.16
CA ALA A 969 -17.37 -23.67 -0.55
C ALA A 969 -16.12 -23.36 -1.40
N ALA A 970 -15.93 -22.11 -1.86
CA ALA A 970 -14.72 -21.74 -2.61
C ALA A 970 -13.42 -21.97 -1.82
N ALA A 971 -13.47 -21.96 -0.48
CA ALA A 971 -12.32 -22.22 0.39
C ALA A 971 -12.10 -23.71 0.70
N ALA A 972 -13.08 -24.57 0.40
CA ALA A 972 -13.07 -26.01 0.72
C ALA A 972 -12.25 -26.82 -0.28
N VAL A 973 -11.04 -26.35 -0.57
CA VAL A 973 -10.13 -26.92 -1.57
C VAL A 973 -9.59 -28.29 -1.10
N ARG A 974 -9.46 -29.21 -2.05
CA ARG A 974 -8.85 -30.55 -1.86
C ARG A 974 -7.66 -30.77 -2.79
N MET A 975 -7.75 -30.24 -4.00
CA MET A 975 -6.68 -30.24 -4.98
C MET A 975 -6.60 -28.88 -5.66
N VAL A 976 -5.43 -28.57 -6.18
CA VAL A 976 -5.16 -27.36 -6.94
C VAL A 976 -4.22 -27.70 -8.09
N MET A 977 -4.42 -27.06 -9.24
CA MET A 977 -3.58 -27.22 -10.41
C MET A 977 -3.07 -25.86 -10.86
N VAL A 978 -1.76 -25.75 -11.12
CA VAL A 978 -1.14 -24.53 -11.67
C VAL A 978 -0.42 -24.91 -12.96
N GLY A 979 -0.87 -24.38 -14.09
CA GLY A 979 -0.29 -24.71 -15.40
C GLY A 979 -0.22 -26.20 -15.71
N GLY A 980 -1.17 -27.00 -15.21
CA GLY A 980 -1.18 -28.46 -15.36
C GLY A 980 -0.58 -29.25 -14.22
N THR A 981 0.24 -28.66 -13.36
CA THR A 981 0.83 -29.37 -12.22
C THR A 981 -0.21 -29.50 -11.11
N LEU A 982 -0.74 -30.70 -10.93
CA LEU A 982 -1.69 -31.03 -9.86
C LEU A 982 -0.95 -31.20 -8.52
N ARG A 983 -1.55 -30.66 -7.45
CA ARG A 983 -1.14 -30.91 -6.07
C ARG A 983 -2.35 -31.13 -5.18
N THR A 984 -2.24 -32.04 -4.23
CA THR A 984 -3.23 -32.19 -3.15
C THR A 984 -2.95 -31.19 -2.01
N VAL A 985 -3.96 -30.86 -1.22
CA VAL A 985 -3.76 -30.04 -0.01
C VAL A 985 -2.80 -30.73 0.97
N ASP A 986 -2.88 -32.06 1.09
CA ASP A 986 -2.01 -32.82 1.99
C ASP A 986 -0.53 -32.69 1.58
N GLU A 987 -0.21 -32.73 0.28
CA GLU A 987 1.14 -32.49 -0.24
C GLU A 987 1.64 -31.07 0.06
N LEU A 988 0.76 -30.08 0.02
CA LEU A 988 1.11 -28.69 0.31
C LEU A 988 1.38 -28.46 1.80
N VAL A 989 0.64 -29.15 2.68
CA VAL A 989 0.75 -29.04 4.13
C VAL A 989 1.89 -29.91 4.68
N ALA A 990 2.19 -31.05 4.06
CA ALA A 990 3.13 -32.06 4.55
C ALA A 990 4.49 -31.51 5.04
N PRO A 991 5.17 -30.58 4.34
CA PRO A 991 6.46 -30.06 4.81
C PRO A 991 6.40 -29.32 6.16
N PHE A 992 5.22 -28.89 6.59
CA PHE A 992 5.00 -28.12 7.81
C PHE A 992 3.97 -28.76 8.77
N ALA A 993 3.47 -29.97 8.45
CA ALA A 993 2.46 -30.68 9.24
C ALA A 993 2.98 -31.18 10.60
N GLN A 994 4.29 -31.38 10.72
CA GLN A 994 5.00 -31.68 11.96
C GLN A 994 6.34 -30.94 11.94
N PRO A 995 6.79 -30.27 13.02
CA PRO A 995 8.15 -29.78 13.07
C PRO A 995 9.07 -30.99 12.94
N ALA A 996 9.94 -30.99 11.92
CA ALA A 996 10.97 -32.01 11.80
C ALA A 996 11.72 -32.06 13.14
N ALA A 997 11.68 -33.19 13.84
CA ALA A 997 12.50 -33.40 15.01
C ALA A 997 13.96 -33.40 14.54
N ALA A 998 14.61 -32.23 14.58
CA ALA A 998 16.00 -32.12 14.19
C ALA A 998 16.84 -32.93 15.18
N ALA A 999 17.42 -34.02 14.69
CA ALA A 999 18.42 -34.84 15.37
C ALA A 999 19.78 -34.10 15.45
N THR A 1000 19.77 -32.85 15.92
CA THR A 1000 20.97 -32.05 16.18
C THR A 1000 20.87 -31.60 17.64
N PRO A 1001 21.91 -31.80 18.47
CA PRO A 1001 21.85 -31.34 19.84
C PRO A 1001 21.64 -29.83 19.82
N ALA A 1002 20.48 -29.40 20.33
CA ALA A 1002 20.19 -28.01 20.57
C ALA A 1002 21.38 -27.40 21.32
N LEU A 1003 21.87 -26.24 20.88
CA LEU A 1003 22.75 -25.45 21.73
C LEU A 1003 22.02 -25.31 23.07
N ALA A 1004 22.69 -25.73 24.15
CA ALA A 1004 22.13 -25.69 25.49
C ALA A 1004 22.02 -24.23 25.93
N THR A 1005 20.93 -23.56 25.58
CA THR A 1005 20.70 -22.20 26.06
C THR A 1005 19.27 -22.09 26.60
N ARG A 1006 19.19 -21.60 27.84
CA ARG A 1006 18.00 -20.97 28.39
C ARG A 1006 17.54 -19.94 27.36
N ALA A 1007 16.49 -20.25 26.61
CA ALA A 1007 15.86 -19.25 25.74
C ALA A 1007 15.50 -18.05 26.62
N VAL A 1008 16.14 -16.91 26.38
CA VAL A 1008 15.68 -15.65 26.94
C VAL A 1008 14.45 -15.28 26.13
N HIS A 1009 13.30 -15.13 26.79
CA HIS A 1009 12.14 -14.58 26.12
C HIS A 1009 12.49 -13.18 25.63
N PRO A 1010 12.30 -12.89 24.35
CA PRO A 1010 12.65 -11.59 23.82
C PRO A 1010 11.76 -10.51 24.48
N ASP A 1011 12.37 -9.41 24.88
CA ASP A 1011 11.71 -8.30 25.58
C ASP A 1011 11.61 -7.12 24.61
N HIS A 1012 10.51 -7.07 23.85
CA HIS A 1012 10.27 -6.08 22.79
C HIS A 1012 9.85 -4.74 23.39
N ARG A 1013 10.72 -4.14 24.21
CA ARG A 1013 10.45 -2.84 24.83
C ARG A 1013 10.43 -1.74 23.80
N HIS A 1014 9.38 -0.92 23.86
CA HIS A 1014 9.28 0.33 23.13
C HIS A 1014 10.13 1.42 23.80
N ASP A 1015 10.70 2.32 23.00
CA ASP A 1015 11.41 3.52 23.48
C ASP A 1015 10.59 4.76 23.15
N GLU A 1016 10.00 5.40 24.16
CA GLU A 1016 9.11 6.56 23.99
C GLU A 1016 9.80 7.77 23.30
N ARG A 1017 11.14 7.85 23.35
CA ARG A 1017 11.90 8.90 22.64
C ARG A 1017 11.81 8.73 21.12
N PHE A 1018 11.65 7.49 20.69
CA PHE A 1018 11.46 7.09 19.31
C PHE A 1018 10.08 6.47 19.16
N TRP A 1019 9.04 7.28 19.36
CA TRP A 1019 7.63 6.84 19.33
C TRP A 1019 7.23 6.05 18.07
N TRP A 1020 8.00 6.13 16.98
CA TRP A 1020 7.78 5.37 15.74
C TRP A 1020 8.50 4.01 15.69
N HIS A 1021 9.26 3.64 16.73
CA HIS A 1021 9.91 2.33 16.87
C HIS A 1021 8.89 1.30 17.28
N GLU A 1022 8.22 0.75 16.27
CA GLU A 1022 7.19 -0.26 16.44
C GLU A 1022 7.39 -1.39 15.43
N PRO A 1023 6.92 -2.61 15.75
CA PRO A 1023 6.97 -3.71 14.80
C PRO A 1023 6.01 -3.47 13.64
N GLU A 1024 6.22 -4.20 12.55
CA GLU A 1024 5.47 -3.99 11.32
C GLU A 1024 3.94 -4.17 11.46
N TRP A 1025 3.48 -4.98 12.40
CA TRP A 1025 2.07 -5.33 12.57
C TRP A 1025 1.26 -4.35 13.43
N THR A 1026 1.89 -3.37 14.11
CA THR A 1026 1.16 -2.37 14.94
C THR A 1026 0.45 -1.30 14.12
N GLN A 1027 0.52 -1.35 12.79
CA GLN A 1027 0.10 -0.26 11.90
C GLN A 1027 -1.20 0.41 12.37
N HIS A 1028 -1.09 1.69 12.65
CA HIS A 1028 -2.25 2.57 12.74
C HIS A 1028 -2.89 2.62 11.35
N TYR A 1029 -4.03 1.95 11.19
CA TYR A 1029 -4.85 2.07 9.98
C TYR A 1029 -5.06 3.56 9.66
N CYS A 1030 -4.90 3.91 8.38
CA CYS A 1030 -5.11 5.28 7.88
C CYS A 1030 -6.57 5.71 7.88
#